data_AF-A0A8B6ES77-F1
#
_entry.id   AF-A0A8B6ES77-F1
#
_cell.length_a   1.000
_cell.length_b   1.000
_cell.length_c   1.000
_cell.angle_alpha   90.00
_cell.angle_beta   90.00
_cell.angle_gamma   90.00
#
_symmetry.space_group_name_H-M   'P 1'
#
loop_
_entity.id
_entity.type
_entity.pdbx_description
1 polymer ?
#
loop_
_entity_poly.entity_id
_entity_poly.type
_entity_poly.pdbx_seq_one_letter_code
_entity_poly.pdbx_strand_id
1 'polypeptide(L)'
;MDEDQKFAFNLAVNGHNLLISGQAGTGKTFLVEKIVEFMRYSQKKNVSIVCSTGIAATHYGNLGAQTLHKWSGIRDGRYLIEEIVHLLRTDERYTVAKSNIESVETLIIDEISMVSSKVLNQVQVLCRQIRNSPDIFGNIQVILVGDFYQLPPVSNELYGDPGNLCFRLPWFESYFPHKINLHIVHRQDEHNLITCINELEVGDPSDESVAFLQSLNRPLQDEAGSVQLFARNIDVDMFNYNKLNQIQGELQTYHSVDEGSAHYINKFLAPKNLGLKVGCPVMLIKNLSDVLVNGVRGIAVQLHNKSVDVNFKIGEKIVTANIGAEIFSTYDPVGKIIIAKRIQLPLKLAYALTIHKAQGMSLENVTVNCQHSVQPGQLGVAVGRAVSVNGLKVVNFKKHLCKKHPGYVLNFYESFSVVVALKETVAKEFQTPLVNRLEKHILTLSSMLSTNQQDILKRLNIWILNFCQSSEKGPVTQSQVHACKNISDVFVGFHSDSSAAVILQLYEDIRQQRKKEESGYGVNEEVLSEAKRTLIWCATPETIFTRISREPNINDDELIQIYYKDQQHESLLQYINANIVNSSRKTHSLIQVTSHAKLLSTPDVYQLCKLLSLTRKNVSLLSLQSFDTEQQFGRKIRDLLTKQMDRKNLRLILVQCESGDRKGNLIACARFSIESEMKQLNKPDTDNVCVMLIVQIPRVTGRYFTGFQCGTWKSVHIDELRAIYGMPNFIDMYNKPVSAVLETYLRATSTSGVQFDVTSLIWGCIQQALATVKDANKELNRNTERIKLVFSAKERNMAGEGQINERKEERGKNQKTFVSGLAVHLITVMKEKEEYINQHQWLITEAAKAAHINRAGTFRRSIMQYIEGKVVKLLAGILAVIDKNENLNILSTDMSNGWKSFLWREIINDPEVTQIQCSDFENGQKRNNTDEFIVVGTSKRGTNFKSKMPFSWIVFRELSSMWKKFKSMAIPEEQGKIISRRNVNP
;
A
#
# COMPACT_ATOMS: atom_id res chain seq x y z
N MET A 1 26.89 3.97 -22.11
CA MET A 1 25.92 4.78 -21.36
C MET A 1 24.89 3.87 -20.77
N ASP A 2 24.63 3.99 -19.48
CA ASP A 2 23.49 3.35 -18.82
C ASP A 2 22.16 4.09 -19.11
N GLU A 3 21.03 3.60 -18.58
CA GLU A 3 19.69 4.17 -18.82
C GLU A 3 19.58 5.63 -18.35
N ASP A 4 20.06 5.96 -17.14
CA ASP A 4 20.04 7.32 -16.60
C ASP A 4 20.86 8.28 -17.48
N GLN A 5 22.05 7.85 -17.93
CA GLN A 5 22.91 8.61 -18.82
C GLN A 5 22.26 8.82 -20.19
N LYS A 6 21.60 7.81 -20.77
CA LYS A 6 20.86 7.95 -22.04
C LYS A 6 19.70 8.93 -21.90
N PHE A 7 18.98 8.89 -20.78
CA PHE A 7 17.87 9.80 -20.52
C PHE A 7 18.34 11.27 -20.43
N ALA A 8 19.38 11.53 -19.62
CA ALA A 8 19.99 12.85 -19.53
C ALA A 8 20.55 13.33 -20.88
N PHE A 9 21.18 12.43 -21.64
CA PHE A 9 21.67 12.72 -22.99
C PHE A 9 20.54 13.19 -23.92
N ASN A 10 19.42 12.46 -23.97
CA ASN A 10 18.29 12.80 -24.83
C ASN A 10 17.68 14.16 -24.47
N LEU A 11 17.50 14.46 -23.18
CA LEU A 11 17.00 15.76 -22.73
C LEU A 11 17.94 16.90 -23.12
N ALA A 12 19.25 16.71 -22.92
CA ALA A 12 20.26 17.70 -23.29
C ALA A 12 20.20 18.00 -24.79
N VAL A 13 20.26 16.96 -25.64
CA VAL A 13 20.27 17.10 -27.09
C VAL A 13 19.00 17.75 -27.65
N ASN A 14 17.86 17.55 -26.97
CA ASN A 14 16.58 18.18 -27.31
C ASN A 14 16.45 19.65 -26.85
N GLY A 15 17.50 20.23 -26.25
CA GLY A 15 17.53 21.65 -25.90
C GLY A 15 16.97 21.99 -24.52
N HIS A 16 16.74 20.99 -23.65
CA HIS A 16 16.26 21.25 -22.29
C HIS A 16 17.36 21.79 -21.37
N ASN A 17 16.96 22.63 -20.41
CA ASN A 17 17.80 22.98 -19.26
C ASN A 17 17.68 21.90 -18.19
N LEU A 18 18.82 21.43 -17.67
CA LEU A 18 18.85 20.30 -16.76
C LEU A 18 20.01 20.37 -15.78
N LEU A 19 19.82 19.73 -14.63
CA LEU A 19 20.84 19.44 -13.63
C LEU A 19 21.14 17.94 -13.67
N ILE A 20 22.37 17.57 -14.01
CA ILE A 20 22.90 16.20 -13.86
C ILE A 20 23.66 16.14 -12.55
N SER A 21 23.07 15.48 -11.57
CA SER A 21 23.67 15.10 -10.31
C SER A 21 24.05 13.62 -10.32
N GLY A 22 24.83 13.22 -9.34
CA GLY A 22 25.22 11.83 -9.11
C GLY A 22 26.51 11.79 -8.32
N GLN A 23 26.74 10.69 -7.62
CA GLN A 23 27.90 10.52 -6.76
C GLN A 23 29.23 10.61 -7.52
N ALA A 24 30.33 10.72 -6.79
CA ALA A 24 31.66 10.62 -7.39
C ALA A 24 31.80 9.30 -8.17
N GLY A 25 32.24 9.38 -9.43
CA GLY A 25 32.48 8.19 -10.25
C GLY A 25 31.29 7.68 -11.06
N THR A 26 30.13 8.35 -11.07
CA THR A 26 28.95 7.93 -11.86
C THR A 26 29.01 8.23 -13.38
N GLY A 27 30.18 8.60 -13.89
CA GLY A 27 30.36 8.87 -15.33
C GLY A 27 29.83 10.23 -15.81
N LYS A 28 29.61 11.21 -14.93
CA LYS A 28 29.17 12.58 -15.30
C LYS A 28 30.04 13.21 -16.39
N THR A 29 31.37 13.18 -16.23
CA THR A 29 32.33 13.75 -17.20
C THR A 29 32.21 13.08 -18.56
N PHE A 30 32.13 11.74 -18.59
CA PHE A 30 31.92 10.95 -19.81
C PHE A 30 30.59 11.30 -20.51
N LEU A 31 29.51 11.48 -19.75
CA LEU A 31 28.22 11.90 -20.31
C LEU A 31 28.32 13.29 -20.95
N VAL A 32 28.98 14.25 -20.29
CA VAL A 32 29.20 15.60 -20.84
C VAL A 32 29.99 15.56 -22.15
N GLU A 33 31.07 14.77 -22.20
CA GLU A 33 31.87 14.61 -23.43
C GLU A 33 30.99 14.16 -24.60
N LYS A 34 30.14 13.15 -24.37
CA LYS A 34 29.25 12.61 -25.40
C LYS A 34 28.17 13.61 -25.82
N ILE A 35 27.59 14.37 -24.88
CA ILE A 35 26.64 15.44 -25.20
C ILE A 35 27.29 16.48 -26.10
N VAL A 36 28.50 16.92 -25.74
CA VAL A 36 29.24 17.97 -26.48
C VAL A 36 29.63 17.48 -27.87
N GLU A 37 30.14 16.25 -27.98
CA GLU A 37 30.45 15.62 -29.27
C GLU A 37 29.21 15.62 -30.17
N PHE A 38 28.07 15.13 -29.68
CA PHE A 38 26.85 15.07 -30.48
C PHE A 38 26.35 16.47 -30.89
N MET A 39 26.31 17.43 -29.97
CA MET A 39 25.82 18.78 -30.27
C MET A 39 26.72 19.52 -31.25
N ARG A 40 28.05 19.42 -31.10
CA ARG A 40 28.99 20.10 -32.00
C ARG A 40 29.06 19.43 -33.38
N TYR A 41 29.11 18.10 -33.45
CA TYR A 41 29.30 17.40 -34.72
C TYR A 41 27.98 17.14 -35.47
N SER A 42 26.92 16.71 -34.77
CA SER A 42 25.66 16.34 -35.39
C SER A 42 24.69 17.51 -35.50
N GLN A 43 24.60 18.39 -34.48
CA GLN A 43 23.70 19.54 -34.50
C GLN A 43 24.37 20.86 -34.93
N LYS A 44 25.70 20.87 -35.07
CA LYS A 44 26.50 22.08 -35.38
C LYS A 44 26.26 23.25 -34.42
N LYS A 45 25.95 22.95 -33.16
CA LYS A 45 25.70 23.96 -32.12
C LYS A 45 26.98 24.51 -31.52
N ASN A 46 26.96 25.77 -31.12
CA ASN A 46 28.05 26.37 -30.35
C ASN A 46 27.92 26.04 -28.86
N VAL A 47 28.69 25.06 -28.40
CA VAL A 47 28.67 24.57 -27.01
C VAL A 47 29.92 25.02 -26.27
N SER A 48 29.75 25.68 -25.12
CA SER A 48 30.83 26.03 -24.19
C SER A 48 30.79 25.12 -22.96
N ILE A 49 31.95 24.58 -22.58
CA ILE A 49 32.12 23.85 -21.32
C ILE A 49 32.88 24.76 -20.36
N VAL A 50 32.35 24.95 -19.17
CA VAL A 50 33.00 25.68 -18.10
C VAL A 50 33.02 24.88 -16.81
N CYS A 51 34.08 25.04 -16.03
CA CYS A 51 34.21 24.38 -14.74
C CYS A 51 34.41 25.41 -13.62
N SER A 52 34.10 25.02 -12.38
CA SER A 52 34.36 25.84 -11.19
C SER A 52 35.86 26.04 -10.94
N THR A 53 36.70 25.04 -11.27
CA THR A 53 38.16 25.06 -11.07
C THR A 53 38.94 24.81 -12.36
N GLY A 54 40.20 25.26 -12.40
CA GLY A 54 41.09 25.06 -13.54
C GLY A 54 41.44 23.58 -13.77
N ILE A 55 41.66 22.82 -12.70
CA ILE A 55 41.95 21.38 -12.76
C ILE A 55 40.80 20.64 -13.46
N ALA A 56 39.56 20.87 -13.04
CA ALA A 56 38.39 20.24 -13.66
C ALA A 56 38.29 20.57 -15.17
N ALA A 57 38.63 21.80 -15.56
CA ALA A 57 38.65 22.18 -16.98
C ALA A 57 39.70 21.39 -17.80
N THR A 58 40.83 20.98 -17.20
CA THR A 58 41.84 20.18 -17.92
C THR A 58 41.34 18.79 -18.33
N HIS A 59 40.35 18.23 -17.64
CA HIS A 59 39.76 16.94 -18.02
C HIS A 59 39.08 17.02 -19.39
N TYR A 60 38.59 18.20 -19.76
CA TYR A 60 37.96 18.48 -21.04
C TYR A 60 38.91 19.20 -22.00
N GLY A 61 40.23 19.08 -21.82
CA GLY A 61 41.23 19.87 -22.56
C GLY A 61 41.14 19.71 -24.09
N ASN A 62 40.72 18.54 -24.57
CA ASN A 62 40.42 18.26 -25.97
C ASN A 62 39.18 19.02 -26.51
N LEU A 63 38.29 19.47 -25.63
CA LEU A 63 37.02 20.15 -25.96
C LEU A 63 37.06 21.65 -25.70
N GLY A 64 38.20 22.20 -25.27
CA GLY A 64 38.40 23.65 -25.07
C GLY A 64 37.70 24.21 -23.84
N ALA A 65 37.53 23.42 -22.78
CA ALA A 65 36.93 23.92 -21.54
C ALA A 65 37.82 24.94 -20.83
N GLN A 66 37.19 25.82 -20.08
CA GLN A 66 37.87 26.84 -19.26
C GLN A 66 37.11 27.10 -17.96
N THR A 67 37.67 27.89 -17.06
CA THR A 67 36.94 28.25 -15.83
C THR A 67 35.76 29.19 -16.13
N LEU A 68 34.67 29.05 -15.38
CA LEU A 68 33.50 29.94 -15.47
C LEU A 68 33.91 31.42 -15.35
N HIS A 69 34.88 31.69 -14.48
CA HIS A 69 35.45 33.00 -14.22
C HIS A 69 36.13 33.63 -15.45
N LYS A 70 36.92 32.84 -16.18
CA LYS A 70 37.59 33.27 -17.42
C LYS A 70 36.58 33.41 -18.56
N TRP A 71 35.67 32.45 -18.71
CA TRP A 71 34.67 32.42 -19.78
C TRP A 71 33.76 33.65 -19.77
N SER A 72 33.26 34.02 -18.59
CA SER A 72 32.32 35.14 -18.40
C SER A 72 32.99 36.52 -18.26
N GLY A 73 34.32 36.55 -18.08
CA GLY A 73 35.06 37.79 -17.83
C GLY A 73 34.94 38.35 -16.41
N ILE A 74 34.25 37.67 -15.48
CA ILE A 74 34.12 38.14 -14.08
C ILE A 74 35.45 38.17 -13.30
N ARG A 75 36.51 37.55 -13.83
CA ARG A 75 37.85 37.45 -13.23
C ARG A 75 37.80 36.87 -11.82
N ASP A 76 38.21 37.60 -10.79
CA ASP A 76 38.19 37.19 -9.38
C ASP A 76 36.86 37.52 -8.67
N GLY A 77 35.82 37.96 -9.41
CA GLY A 77 34.49 38.25 -8.87
C GLY A 77 34.40 39.56 -8.08
N ARG A 78 35.43 40.42 -8.19
CA ARG A 78 35.57 41.69 -7.44
C ARG A 78 34.72 42.84 -7.97
N TYR A 79 34.38 42.82 -9.25
CA TYR A 79 33.70 43.93 -9.92
C TYR A 79 32.19 43.82 -9.76
N LEU A 80 31.52 44.98 -9.70
CA LEU A 80 30.07 45.05 -9.79
C LEU A 80 29.61 44.66 -11.20
N ILE A 81 28.37 44.17 -11.33
CA ILE A 81 27.86 43.67 -12.61
C ILE A 81 27.91 44.76 -13.68
N GLU A 82 27.53 45.98 -13.32
CA GLU A 82 27.52 47.15 -14.22
C GLU A 82 28.92 47.48 -14.73
N GLU A 83 29.93 47.35 -13.88
CA GLU A 83 31.33 47.56 -14.26
C GLU A 83 31.81 46.47 -15.22
N ILE A 84 31.46 45.22 -14.97
CA ILE A 84 31.81 44.09 -15.85
C ILE A 84 31.14 44.26 -17.21
N VAL A 85 29.88 44.67 -17.26
CA VAL A 85 29.19 44.94 -18.53
C VAL A 85 29.80 46.11 -19.28
N HIS A 86 30.17 47.19 -18.58
CA HIS A 86 30.90 48.29 -19.18
C HIS A 86 32.23 47.79 -19.79
N LEU A 87 33.01 47.02 -19.04
CA LEU A 87 34.29 46.45 -19.50
C LEU A 87 34.10 45.51 -20.69
N LEU A 88 33.11 44.60 -20.65
CA LEU A 88 32.79 43.72 -21.77
C LEU A 88 32.42 44.49 -23.04
N ARG A 89 31.84 45.69 -22.90
CA ARG A 89 31.43 46.51 -24.05
C ARG A 89 32.55 47.44 -24.58
N THR A 90 33.47 47.86 -23.72
CA THR A 90 34.42 48.95 -24.03
C THR A 90 35.89 48.56 -24.04
N ASP A 91 36.28 47.52 -23.30
CA ASP A 91 37.68 47.13 -23.12
C ASP A 91 38.03 45.95 -24.04
N GLU A 92 39.00 46.15 -24.93
CA GLU A 92 39.45 45.14 -25.90
C GLU A 92 39.92 43.84 -25.22
N ARG A 93 40.39 43.90 -23.96
CA ARG A 93 40.83 42.73 -23.19
C ARG A 93 39.68 41.77 -22.86
N TYR A 94 38.44 42.22 -22.99
CA TYR A 94 37.23 41.44 -22.70
C TYR A 94 36.51 40.93 -23.95
N THR A 95 37.05 41.21 -25.15
CA THR A 95 36.45 40.83 -26.44
C THR A 95 36.16 39.33 -26.53
N VAL A 96 37.05 38.47 -26.04
CA VAL A 96 36.87 37.02 -26.05
C VAL A 96 35.69 36.61 -25.15
N ALA A 97 35.62 37.14 -23.93
CA ALA A 97 34.52 36.84 -23.00
C ALA A 97 33.17 37.35 -23.54
N LYS A 98 33.16 38.54 -24.15
CA LYS A 98 31.98 39.07 -24.84
C LYS A 98 31.54 38.13 -25.97
N SER A 99 32.45 37.74 -26.85
CA SER A 99 32.17 36.83 -27.97
C SER A 99 31.68 35.47 -27.51
N ASN A 100 32.23 34.92 -26.42
CA ASN A 100 31.74 33.68 -25.81
C ASN A 100 30.26 33.80 -25.43
N ILE A 101 29.87 34.89 -24.75
CA ILE A 101 28.49 35.13 -24.29
C ILE A 101 27.55 35.38 -25.47
N GLU A 102 27.99 36.10 -26.50
CA GLU A 102 27.18 36.43 -27.68
C GLU A 102 26.94 35.22 -28.59
N SER A 103 27.94 34.34 -28.72
CA SER A 103 27.89 33.22 -29.69
C SER A 103 27.41 31.90 -29.11
N VAL A 104 27.46 31.70 -27.78
CA VAL A 104 27.09 30.41 -27.17
C VAL A 104 25.60 30.11 -27.33
N GLU A 105 25.28 28.87 -27.63
CA GLU A 105 23.92 28.34 -27.67
C GLU A 105 23.65 27.41 -26.48
N THR A 106 24.65 26.63 -26.08
CA THR A 106 24.59 25.74 -24.91
C THR A 106 25.79 25.96 -23.99
N LEU A 107 25.53 26.25 -22.72
CA LEU A 107 26.53 26.41 -21.66
C LEU A 107 26.45 25.23 -20.67
N ILE A 108 27.53 24.46 -20.57
CA ILE A 108 27.66 23.37 -19.61
C ILE A 108 28.55 23.82 -18.46
N ILE A 109 28.04 23.77 -17.22
CA ILE A 109 28.77 24.16 -16.01
C ILE A 109 29.02 22.92 -15.16
N ASP A 110 30.26 22.43 -15.16
CA ASP A 110 30.69 21.29 -14.35
C ASP A 110 31.26 21.72 -12.98
N GLU A 111 31.19 20.80 -12.01
CA GLU A 111 31.48 21.02 -10.60
C GLU A 111 30.67 22.20 -10.01
N ILE A 112 29.37 22.23 -10.31
CA ILE A 112 28.44 23.30 -9.93
C ILE A 112 28.32 23.51 -8.41
N SER A 113 28.62 22.49 -7.61
CA SER A 113 28.56 22.57 -6.14
C SER A 113 29.51 23.59 -5.54
N MET A 114 30.61 23.91 -6.24
CA MET A 114 31.57 24.93 -5.82
C MET A 114 31.24 26.34 -6.36
N VAL A 115 30.18 26.51 -7.14
CA VAL A 115 29.75 27.81 -7.66
C VAL A 115 28.71 28.42 -6.73
N SER A 116 29.01 29.62 -6.20
CA SER A 116 28.10 30.30 -5.29
C SER A 116 26.87 30.85 -6.02
N SER A 117 25.79 31.06 -5.28
CA SER A 117 24.59 31.73 -5.77
C SER A 117 24.90 33.13 -6.32
N LYS A 118 25.86 33.83 -5.71
CA LYS A 118 26.30 35.16 -6.17
C LYS A 118 26.91 35.05 -7.57
N VAL A 119 27.90 34.17 -7.75
CA VAL A 119 28.60 34.02 -9.03
C VAL A 119 27.65 33.56 -10.13
N LEU A 120 26.80 32.56 -9.86
CA LEU A 120 25.85 32.07 -10.87
C LEU A 120 24.85 33.15 -11.29
N ASN A 121 24.34 33.94 -10.33
CA ASN A 121 23.45 35.06 -10.61
C ASN A 121 24.16 36.18 -11.38
N GLN A 122 25.42 36.48 -11.07
CA GLN A 122 26.20 37.44 -11.84
C GLN A 122 26.33 37.01 -13.30
N VAL A 123 26.71 35.76 -13.56
CA VAL A 123 26.84 35.23 -14.94
C VAL A 123 25.50 35.28 -15.68
N GLN A 124 24.41 34.88 -15.02
CA GLN A 124 23.07 34.92 -15.59
C GLN A 124 22.65 36.34 -16.00
N VAL A 125 22.92 37.36 -15.17
CA VAL A 125 22.63 38.77 -15.47
C VAL A 125 23.53 39.30 -16.59
N LEU A 126 24.82 38.93 -16.60
CA LEU A 126 25.75 39.30 -17.67
C LEU A 126 25.27 38.79 -19.02
N CYS A 127 24.86 37.51 -19.09
CA CYS A 127 24.34 36.94 -20.34
C CYS A 127 23.10 37.70 -20.84
N ARG A 128 22.18 38.11 -19.95
CA ARG A 128 21.02 38.94 -20.30
C ARG A 128 21.41 40.28 -20.89
N GLN A 129 22.32 40.99 -20.23
CA GLN A 129 22.71 42.35 -20.61
C GLN A 129 23.59 42.39 -21.86
N ILE A 130 24.43 41.38 -22.09
CA ILE A 130 25.26 41.31 -23.30
C ILE A 130 24.44 40.85 -24.51
N ARG A 131 23.54 39.86 -24.33
CA ARG A 131 22.68 39.36 -25.41
C ARG A 131 21.42 40.21 -25.65
N ASN A 132 21.23 41.27 -24.87
CA ASN A 132 20.03 42.13 -24.88
C ASN A 132 18.72 41.33 -24.82
N SER A 133 18.67 40.27 -24.00
CA SER A 133 17.50 39.40 -23.86
C SER A 133 16.92 39.51 -22.44
N PRO A 134 15.57 39.56 -22.31
CA PRO A 134 14.92 39.57 -21.02
C PRO A 134 14.96 38.20 -20.32
N ASP A 135 15.24 37.11 -21.05
CA ASP A 135 15.19 35.73 -20.53
C ASP A 135 16.38 35.40 -19.63
N ILE A 136 16.20 34.51 -18.65
CA ILE A 136 17.31 34.06 -17.80
C ILE A 136 18.44 33.46 -18.67
N PHE A 137 19.69 33.85 -18.37
CA PHE A 137 20.88 33.58 -19.19
C PHE A 137 20.81 34.09 -20.65
N GLY A 138 19.88 34.99 -20.99
CA GLY A 138 19.75 35.51 -22.34
C GLY A 138 19.39 34.45 -23.39
N ASN A 139 18.53 33.50 -23.00
CA ASN A 139 18.06 32.38 -23.84
C ASN A 139 19.16 31.38 -24.26
N ILE A 140 20.20 31.23 -23.44
CA ILE A 140 21.19 30.16 -23.58
C ILE A 140 20.63 28.89 -22.94
N GLN A 141 20.79 27.73 -23.58
CA GLN A 141 20.53 26.45 -22.92
C GLN A 141 21.61 26.19 -21.85
N VAL A 142 21.22 25.93 -20.61
CA VAL A 142 22.17 25.68 -19.51
C VAL A 142 22.05 24.25 -18.99
N ILE A 143 23.18 23.56 -18.93
CA ILE A 143 23.31 22.22 -18.34
C ILE A 143 24.24 22.32 -17.14
N LEU A 144 23.71 22.05 -15.95
CA LEU A 144 24.49 22.02 -14.72
C LEU A 144 24.92 20.59 -14.43
N VAL A 145 26.18 20.42 -14.04
CA VAL A 145 26.76 19.12 -13.72
C VAL A 145 27.51 19.22 -12.41
N GLY A 146 27.24 18.30 -11.50
CA GLY A 146 27.92 18.22 -10.21
C GLY A 146 27.00 17.75 -9.09
N ASP A 147 27.55 17.64 -7.90
CA ASP A 147 26.89 17.03 -6.76
C ASP A 147 27.02 17.90 -5.52
N PHE A 148 25.88 18.33 -4.98
CA PHE A 148 25.82 19.23 -3.83
C PHE A 148 26.10 18.52 -2.49
N TYR A 149 26.21 17.19 -2.47
CA TYR A 149 26.78 16.48 -1.34
C TYR A 149 28.31 16.58 -1.26
N GLN A 150 28.98 17.04 -2.33
CA GLN A 150 30.42 17.32 -2.32
C GLN A 150 30.72 18.67 -1.65
N LEU A 151 31.87 19.27 -1.96
CA LEU A 151 32.30 20.51 -1.31
C LEU A 151 31.43 21.70 -1.72
N PRO A 152 31.00 22.53 -0.75
CA PRO A 152 30.26 23.76 -1.04
C PRO A 152 31.19 24.87 -1.58
N PRO A 153 30.62 25.99 -2.05
CA PRO A 153 31.40 27.14 -2.51
C PRO A 153 32.23 27.73 -1.37
N VAL A 154 33.42 28.22 -1.70
CA VAL A 154 34.29 28.89 -0.73
C VAL A 154 33.80 30.32 -0.52
N SER A 155 33.47 30.68 0.72
CA SER A 155 33.07 32.05 1.09
C SER A 155 34.20 33.04 0.85
N ASN A 156 33.86 34.21 0.30
CA ASN A 156 34.78 35.32 0.10
C ASN A 156 34.17 36.61 0.67
N GLU A 157 34.43 36.87 1.96
CA GLU A 157 33.93 38.04 2.68
C GLU A 157 34.39 39.36 2.07
N LEU A 158 35.61 39.41 1.52
CA LEU A 158 36.16 40.62 0.88
C LEU A 158 35.29 41.11 -0.29
N TYR A 159 34.61 40.18 -0.97
CA TYR A 159 33.74 40.49 -2.08
C TYR A 159 32.26 40.34 -1.71
N GLY A 160 31.90 40.16 -0.44
CA GLY A 160 30.52 39.97 -0.01
C GLY A 160 29.87 38.70 -0.56
N ASP A 161 30.65 37.63 -0.78
CA ASP A 161 30.13 36.32 -1.15
C ASP A 161 30.13 35.38 0.06
N PRO A 162 28.97 35.10 0.67
CA PRO A 162 28.89 34.19 1.81
C PRO A 162 29.08 32.70 1.43
N GLY A 163 29.22 32.35 0.15
CA GLY A 163 29.38 30.97 -0.29
C GLY A 163 28.07 30.16 -0.28
N ASN A 164 26.93 30.83 -0.47
CA ASN A 164 25.62 30.17 -0.55
C ASN A 164 25.54 29.26 -1.79
N LEU A 165 24.90 28.09 -1.67
CA LEU A 165 24.68 27.17 -2.78
C LEU A 165 23.75 27.77 -3.85
N CYS A 166 24.03 27.47 -5.11
CA CYS A 166 23.36 28.10 -6.25
C CYS A 166 21.87 27.75 -6.38
N PHE A 167 21.43 26.57 -5.92
CA PHE A 167 20.02 26.18 -5.96
C PHE A 167 19.10 27.01 -5.06
N ARG A 168 19.68 27.86 -4.20
CA ARG A 168 18.92 28.81 -3.37
C ARG A 168 18.42 30.04 -4.14
N LEU A 169 18.81 30.19 -5.41
CA LEU A 169 18.35 31.30 -6.24
C LEU A 169 16.85 31.15 -6.55
N PRO A 170 16.03 32.22 -6.43
CA PRO A 170 14.58 32.12 -6.60
C PRO A 170 14.13 31.55 -7.95
N TRP A 171 14.94 31.77 -8.99
CA TRP A 171 14.66 31.33 -10.34
C TRP A 171 15.17 29.91 -10.67
N PHE A 172 15.99 29.30 -9.80
CA PHE A 172 16.72 28.06 -10.10
C PHE A 172 15.77 26.92 -10.48
N GLU A 173 14.79 26.64 -9.64
CA GLU A 173 13.80 25.58 -9.83
C GLU A 173 12.96 25.77 -11.10
N SER A 174 12.60 27.01 -11.41
CA SER A 174 11.82 27.31 -12.61
C SER A 174 12.62 27.12 -13.90
N TYR A 175 13.95 27.34 -13.83
CA TYR A 175 14.84 27.33 -14.97
C TYR A 175 15.47 25.96 -15.23
N PHE A 176 15.63 25.13 -14.19
CA PHE A 176 16.13 23.75 -14.26
C PHE A 176 15.02 22.76 -13.87
N PRO A 177 14.00 22.57 -14.72
CA PRO A 177 12.89 21.68 -14.43
C PRO A 177 13.29 20.20 -14.38
N HIS A 178 14.38 19.83 -15.07
CA HIS A 178 14.84 18.45 -15.16
C HIS A 178 16.05 18.26 -14.25
N LYS A 179 15.90 17.44 -13.21
CA LYS A 179 16.99 17.06 -12.31
C LYS A 179 17.19 15.55 -12.41
N ILE A 180 18.31 15.13 -12.99
CA ILE A 180 18.64 13.73 -13.19
C ILE A 180 19.71 13.35 -12.19
N ASN A 181 19.50 12.27 -11.43
CA ASN A 181 20.50 11.73 -10.53
C ASN A 181 21.05 10.41 -11.12
N LEU A 182 22.34 10.36 -11.41
CA LEU A 182 22.99 9.14 -11.92
C LEU A 182 23.29 8.20 -10.75
N HIS A 183 22.79 6.96 -10.82
CA HIS A 183 22.90 6.02 -9.70
C HIS A 183 24.06 5.02 -9.81
N ILE A 184 24.52 4.72 -11.03
CA ILE A 184 25.53 3.68 -11.26
C ILE A 184 26.94 4.30 -11.12
N VAL A 185 27.71 3.83 -10.13
CA VAL A 185 29.11 4.19 -9.94
C VAL A 185 29.98 3.30 -10.83
N HIS A 186 30.79 3.93 -11.70
CA HIS A 186 31.66 3.25 -12.67
C HIS A 186 33.15 3.27 -12.27
N ARG A 187 33.54 4.08 -11.26
CA ARG A 187 34.95 4.29 -10.89
C ARG A 187 35.51 3.22 -9.96
N GLN A 188 34.70 2.71 -9.04
CA GLN A 188 35.09 1.69 -8.07
C GLN A 188 34.22 0.45 -8.25
N ASP A 189 34.82 -0.74 -8.22
CA ASP A 189 34.10 -2.02 -8.35
C ASP A 189 33.63 -2.58 -6.99
N GLU A 190 34.21 -2.09 -5.89
CA GLU A 190 34.05 -2.66 -4.55
C GLU A 190 32.84 -2.04 -3.82
N HIS A 191 31.75 -2.81 -3.69
CA HIS A 191 30.49 -2.36 -3.07
C HIS A 191 30.66 -1.71 -1.68
N ASN A 192 31.56 -2.24 -0.85
CA ASN A 192 31.82 -1.71 0.49
C ASN A 192 32.40 -0.29 0.44
N LEU A 193 33.31 -0.01 -0.49
CA LEU A 193 33.92 1.31 -0.64
C LEU A 193 32.89 2.33 -1.17
N ILE A 194 32.07 1.92 -2.15
CA ILE A 194 30.98 2.75 -2.69
C ILE A 194 30.02 3.14 -1.57
N THR A 195 29.55 2.17 -0.80
CA THR A 195 28.63 2.40 0.32
C THR A 195 29.23 3.38 1.33
N CYS A 196 30.50 3.18 1.70
CA CYS A 196 31.20 4.08 2.63
C CYS A 196 31.32 5.50 2.09
N ILE A 197 31.68 5.69 0.82
CA ILE A 197 31.78 7.03 0.21
C ILE A 197 30.42 7.73 0.29
N ASN A 198 29.34 7.03 -0.04
CA ASN A 198 27.99 7.58 -0.07
C ASN A 198 27.55 8.07 1.31
N GLU A 199 27.77 7.25 2.35
CA GLU A 199 27.41 7.64 3.70
C GLU A 199 28.30 8.78 4.24
N LEU A 200 29.57 8.82 3.85
CA LEU A 200 30.48 9.92 4.18
C LEU A 200 30.10 11.24 3.49
N GLU A 201 29.59 11.19 2.26
CA GLU A 201 29.12 12.35 1.51
C GLU A 201 27.87 12.96 2.16
N VAL A 202 26.93 12.12 2.62
CA VAL A 202 25.75 12.56 3.40
C VAL A 202 26.14 13.05 4.81
N GLY A 203 27.19 12.45 5.38
CA GLY A 203 27.73 12.77 6.70
C GLY A 203 27.14 11.93 7.84
N ASP A 204 26.59 10.74 7.53
CA ASP A 204 25.98 9.82 8.51
C ASP A 204 26.43 8.36 8.29
N PRO A 205 27.72 8.03 8.49
CA PRO A 205 28.21 6.67 8.30
C PRO A 205 27.64 5.68 9.30
N SER A 206 27.24 4.52 8.79
CA SER A 206 26.88 3.32 9.54
C SER A 206 28.07 2.82 10.36
N ASP A 207 27.80 2.02 11.39
CA ASP A 207 28.87 1.46 12.22
C ASP A 207 29.74 0.47 11.44
N GLU A 208 29.17 -0.18 10.41
CA GLU A 208 29.91 -1.02 9.46
C GLU A 208 30.92 -0.21 8.64
N SER A 209 30.48 0.92 8.06
CA SER A 209 31.36 1.81 7.30
C SER A 209 32.43 2.46 8.17
N VAL A 210 32.11 2.78 9.43
CA VAL A 210 33.11 3.28 10.40
C VAL A 210 34.18 2.23 10.67
N ALA A 211 33.80 0.98 10.93
CA ALA A 211 34.74 -0.12 11.16
C ALA A 211 35.60 -0.38 9.92
N PHE A 212 34.99 -0.36 8.74
CA PHE A 212 35.70 -0.50 7.46
C PHE A 212 36.75 0.59 7.27
N LEU A 213 36.39 1.88 7.42
CA LEU A 213 37.34 2.99 7.27
C LEU A 213 38.50 2.92 8.28
N GLN A 214 38.23 2.48 9.51
CA GLN A 214 39.28 2.28 10.52
C GLN A 214 40.22 1.13 10.16
N SER A 215 39.73 0.08 9.50
CA SER A 215 40.56 -1.03 9.00
C SER A 215 41.53 -0.60 7.89
N LEU A 216 41.27 0.53 7.22
CA LEU A 216 42.14 1.09 6.18
C LEU A 216 43.32 1.89 6.74
N ASN A 217 43.50 1.95 8.06
CA ASN A 217 44.73 2.45 8.67
C ASN A 217 45.84 1.39 8.61
N ARG A 218 46.30 1.10 7.40
CA ARG A 218 47.33 0.11 7.07
C ARG A 218 48.37 0.70 6.11
N PRO A 219 49.59 0.14 6.03
CA PRO A 219 50.57 0.60 5.03
C PRO A 219 50.09 0.31 3.60
N LEU A 220 50.46 1.18 2.66
CA LEU A 220 50.26 0.97 1.22
C LEU A 220 51.47 0.22 0.63
N GLN A 221 51.27 -0.48 -0.50
CA GLN A 221 52.35 -1.16 -1.21
C GLN A 221 53.42 -0.18 -1.73
N ASP A 222 52.99 0.99 -2.23
CA ASP A 222 53.87 2.11 -2.59
C ASP A 222 53.52 3.35 -1.75
N GLU A 223 54.01 3.39 -0.51
CA GLU A 223 53.84 4.57 0.35
C GLU A 223 54.62 5.80 -0.14
N ALA A 224 55.75 5.59 -0.84
CA ALA A 224 56.62 6.67 -1.30
C ALA A 224 55.98 7.49 -2.44
N GLY A 225 55.22 6.83 -3.33
CA GLY A 225 54.45 7.48 -4.39
C GLY A 225 53.08 8.01 -3.96
N SER A 226 52.64 7.74 -2.72
CA SER A 226 51.29 8.09 -2.26
C SER A 226 51.08 9.60 -2.08
N VAL A 227 49.98 10.12 -2.62
CA VAL A 227 49.56 11.52 -2.42
C VAL A 227 48.85 11.64 -1.08
N GLN A 228 49.24 12.63 -0.28
CA GLN A 228 48.66 12.85 1.04
C GLN A 228 47.60 13.94 0.99
N LEU A 229 46.39 13.67 1.50
CA LEU A 229 45.29 14.63 1.51
C LEU A 229 45.01 15.12 2.94
N PHE A 230 44.94 16.44 3.10
CA PHE A 230 44.65 17.11 4.38
C PHE A 230 43.53 18.14 4.25
N ALA A 231 42.88 18.47 5.37
CA ALA A 231 41.82 19.48 5.39
C ALA A 231 42.33 20.93 5.32
N ARG A 232 43.48 21.25 5.93
CA ARG A 232 43.99 22.64 6.05
C ARG A 232 45.33 22.83 5.32
N ASN A 233 45.54 24.03 4.78
CA ASN A 233 46.80 24.40 4.12
C ASN A 233 48.03 24.28 5.05
N ILE A 234 47.88 24.59 6.34
CA ILE A 234 49.00 24.53 7.29
C ILE A 234 49.53 23.10 7.47
N ASP A 235 48.63 22.10 7.47
CA ASP A 235 48.98 20.69 7.62
C ASP A 235 49.69 20.18 6.35
N VAL A 236 49.20 20.61 5.18
CA VAL A 236 49.84 20.38 3.88
C VAL A 236 51.26 20.94 3.83
N ASP A 237 51.43 22.19 4.27
CA ASP A 237 52.71 22.91 4.20
C ASP A 237 53.75 22.30 5.14
N MET A 238 53.34 21.94 6.36
CA MET A 238 54.19 21.24 7.32
C MET A 238 54.62 19.87 6.79
N PHE A 239 53.69 19.10 6.22
CA PHE A 239 54.02 17.78 5.66
C PHE A 239 54.99 17.91 4.47
N ASN A 240 54.70 18.82 3.54
CA ASN A 240 55.54 19.07 2.38
C ASN A 240 56.96 19.51 2.78
N TYR A 241 57.09 20.40 3.77
CA TYR A 241 58.38 20.85 4.27
C TYR A 241 59.19 19.71 4.90
N ASN A 242 58.54 18.88 5.73
CA ASN A 242 59.19 17.71 6.34
C ASN A 242 59.66 16.71 5.28
N LYS A 243 58.86 16.47 4.24
CA LYS A 243 59.26 15.62 3.10
C LYS A 243 60.41 16.23 2.30
N LEU A 244 60.40 17.54 2.06
CA LEU A 244 61.49 18.22 1.35
C LEU A 244 62.85 18.02 2.07
N ASN A 245 62.85 18.06 3.40
CA ASN A 245 64.05 17.86 4.21
C ASN A 245 64.57 16.41 4.18
N GLN A 246 63.70 15.42 3.93
CA GLN A 246 64.08 14.01 3.86
C GLN A 246 64.72 13.60 2.52
N ILE A 247 64.53 14.37 1.45
CA ILE A 247 65.05 14.03 0.12
C ILE A 247 66.52 14.44 0.00
N GLN A 248 67.32 13.60 -0.65
CA GLN A 248 68.71 13.90 -0.97
C GLN A 248 68.81 14.96 -2.08
N GLY A 249 69.80 15.86 -2.00
CA GLY A 249 70.02 16.92 -2.99
C GLY A 249 70.16 18.30 -2.36
N GLU A 250 70.72 19.24 -3.11
CA GLU A 250 70.94 20.62 -2.68
C GLU A 250 69.63 21.41 -2.65
N LEU A 251 69.38 22.10 -1.52
CA LEU A 251 68.19 22.92 -1.33
C LEU A 251 68.41 24.30 -1.95
N GLN A 252 67.64 24.62 -2.99
CA GLN A 252 67.61 25.97 -3.54
C GLN A 252 66.38 26.72 -3.05
N THR A 253 66.59 27.94 -2.54
CA THR A 253 65.51 28.78 -1.99
C THR A 253 65.27 30.01 -2.85
N TYR A 254 64.02 30.23 -3.23
CA TYR A 254 63.56 31.40 -3.98
C TYR A 254 62.81 32.36 -3.07
N HIS A 255 63.35 33.57 -2.90
CA HIS A 255 62.75 34.62 -2.08
C HIS A 255 61.80 35.49 -2.90
N SER A 256 60.62 35.80 -2.34
CA SER A 256 59.65 36.67 -2.98
C SER A 256 60.05 38.15 -2.87
N VAL A 257 59.55 38.97 -3.81
CA VAL A 257 59.59 40.43 -3.73
C VAL A 257 58.20 40.94 -3.40
N ASP A 258 58.04 41.61 -2.27
CA ASP A 258 56.75 41.98 -1.68
C ASP A 258 56.57 43.52 -1.65
N GLU A 259 55.41 44.02 -2.06
CA GLU A 259 55.03 45.45 -2.03
C GLU A 259 53.63 45.60 -1.38
N GLY A 260 53.43 46.58 -0.49
CA GLY A 260 52.13 46.88 0.14
C GLY A 260 51.92 46.29 1.53
N SER A 261 50.66 46.16 1.96
CA SER A 261 50.33 45.78 3.36
C SER A 261 50.56 44.29 3.64
N ALA A 262 51.35 44.00 4.68
CA ALA A 262 51.70 42.65 5.13
C ALA A 262 50.47 41.78 5.46
N HIS A 263 49.37 42.40 5.92
CA HIS A 263 48.13 41.69 6.24
C HIS A 263 47.55 40.95 5.02
N TYR A 264 47.61 41.56 3.84
CA TYR A 264 47.08 40.97 2.61
C TYR A 264 48.12 40.07 1.92
N ILE A 265 49.40 40.44 1.99
CA ILE A 265 50.50 39.66 1.41
C ILE A 265 50.59 38.26 2.03
N ASN A 266 50.34 38.14 3.34
CA ASN A 266 50.33 36.85 4.04
C ASN A 266 49.18 35.92 3.60
N LYS A 267 48.17 36.42 2.88
CA LYS A 267 47.07 35.62 2.32
C LYS A 267 47.37 35.08 0.93
N PHE A 268 48.48 35.46 0.29
CA PHE A 268 48.83 34.95 -1.04
C PHE A 268 49.19 33.46 -1.01
N LEU A 269 48.73 32.75 -2.05
CA LEU A 269 49.05 31.34 -2.28
C LEU A 269 50.55 31.08 -2.44
N ALA A 270 51.27 32.04 -3.04
CA ALA A 270 52.70 31.95 -3.28
C ALA A 270 53.48 32.17 -1.97
N PRO A 271 54.32 31.22 -1.55
CA PRO A 271 55.06 31.33 -0.30
C PRO A 271 56.13 32.43 -0.38
N LYS A 272 56.41 33.07 0.76
CA LYS A 272 57.48 34.09 0.86
C LYS A 272 58.85 33.49 0.51
N ASN A 273 59.12 32.29 1.02
CA ASN A 273 60.32 31.52 0.72
C ASN A 273 59.89 30.18 0.11
N LEU A 274 60.24 29.94 -1.14
CA LEU A 274 59.98 28.66 -1.82
C LEU A 274 61.28 27.85 -1.85
N GLY A 275 61.38 26.81 -1.03
CA GLY A 275 62.48 25.85 -1.08
C GLY A 275 62.14 24.70 -2.03
N LEU A 276 63.07 24.35 -2.93
CA LEU A 276 62.93 23.24 -3.88
C LEU A 276 64.23 22.41 -3.94
N LYS A 277 64.07 21.14 -4.32
CA LYS A 277 65.16 20.21 -4.66
C LYS A 277 64.84 19.56 -6.00
N VAL A 278 65.86 19.16 -6.77
CA VAL A 278 65.66 18.37 -7.99
C VAL A 278 64.94 17.07 -7.64
N GLY A 279 63.95 16.68 -8.45
CA GLY A 279 63.12 15.50 -8.25
C GLY A 279 61.89 15.70 -7.36
N CYS A 280 61.69 16.89 -6.76
CA CYS A 280 60.51 17.10 -5.92
C CYS A 280 59.24 17.38 -6.76
N PRO A 281 58.07 16.84 -6.35
CA PRO A 281 56.79 17.17 -6.92
C PRO A 281 56.39 18.60 -6.54
N VAL A 282 56.00 19.36 -7.56
CA VAL A 282 55.49 20.71 -7.46
C VAL A 282 54.10 20.79 -8.10
N MET A 283 53.33 21.80 -7.70
CA MET A 283 52.04 22.14 -8.25
C MET A 283 52.07 23.61 -8.68
N LEU A 284 51.54 23.87 -9.86
CA LEU A 284 51.34 25.22 -10.35
C LEU A 284 50.22 25.91 -9.56
N ILE A 285 50.41 27.15 -9.13
CA ILE A 285 49.42 27.90 -8.32
C ILE A 285 48.83 29.12 -9.04
N LYS A 286 49.17 29.33 -10.31
CA LYS A 286 48.67 30.39 -11.17
C LYS A 286 48.47 29.84 -12.59
N ASN A 287 47.44 30.28 -13.30
CA ASN A 287 47.26 29.91 -14.70
C ASN A 287 48.31 30.67 -15.55
N LEU A 288 49.14 29.93 -16.29
CA LEU A 288 50.17 30.48 -17.19
C LEU A 288 49.76 30.36 -18.66
N SER A 289 49.04 29.31 -19.01
CA SER A 289 48.48 29.09 -20.34
C SER A 289 47.17 28.31 -20.23
N ASP A 290 46.54 28.00 -21.37
CA ASP A 290 45.33 27.15 -21.41
C ASP A 290 45.61 25.71 -20.97
N VAL A 291 46.88 25.30 -21.03
CA VAL A 291 47.33 23.95 -20.68
C VAL A 291 47.94 23.91 -19.27
N LEU A 292 48.73 24.94 -18.93
CA LEU A 292 49.38 25.08 -17.63
C LEU A 292 48.50 25.92 -16.70
N VAL A 293 47.57 25.24 -16.02
CA VAL A 293 46.61 25.87 -15.10
C VAL A 293 46.95 25.60 -13.64
N ASN A 294 46.43 26.45 -12.76
CA ASN A 294 46.52 26.31 -11.32
C ASN A 294 45.98 24.92 -10.90
N GLY A 295 46.84 24.15 -10.24
CA GLY A 295 46.58 22.81 -9.76
C GLY A 295 47.27 21.69 -10.54
N VAL A 296 47.81 21.96 -11.73
CA VAL A 296 48.57 20.94 -12.48
C VAL A 296 49.83 20.58 -11.71
N ARG A 297 50.09 19.27 -11.58
CA ARG A 297 51.24 18.72 -10.87
C ARG A 297 52.36 18.37 -11.85
N GLY A 298 53.58 18.55 -11.39
CA GLY A 298 54.78 18.18 -12.11
C GLY A 298 55.94 17.85 -11.19
N ILE A 299 57.05 17.43 -11.79
CA ILE A 299 58.29 17.11 -11.08
C ILE A 299 59.33 18.14 -11.49
N ALA A 300 59.98 18.79 -10.51
CA ALA A 300 61.08 19.70 -10.76
C ALA A 300 62.29 18.91 -11.28
N VAL A 301 62.71 19.20 -12.51
CA VAL A 301 63.81 18.47 -13.18
C VAL A 301 65.13 19.22 -13.01
N GLN A 302 65.09 20.54 -13.14
CA GLN A 302 66.27 21.38 -13.02
C GLN A 302 65.92 22.71 -12.36
N LEU A 303 66.77 23.16 -11.45
CA LEU A 303 66.62 24.42 -10.73
C LEU A 303 67.62 25.43 -11.29
N HIS A 304 67.15 26.61 -11.69
CA HIS A 304 67.97 27.73 -12.15
C HIS A 304 67.86 28.91 -11.18
N ASN A 305 68.72 29.92 -11.29
CA ASN A 305 68.72 31.05 -10.35
C ASN A 305 67.37 31.81 -10.26
N LYS A 306 66.62 31.92 -11.36
CA LYS A 306 65.36 32.68 -11.43
C LYS A 306 64.17 31.89 -12.01
N SER A 307 64.39 30.64 -12.41
CA SER A 307 63.36 29.79 -12.99
C SER A 307 63.58 28.32 -12.66
N VAL A 308 62.57 27.50 -12.93
CA VAL A 308 62.60 26.06 -12.65
C VAL A 308 62.05 25.31 -13.86
N ASP A 309 62.77 24.31 -14.34
CA ASP A 309 62.25 23.38 -15.34
C ASP A 309 61.42 22.30 -14.67
N VAL A 310 60.15 22.18 -15.07
CA VAL A 310 59.19 21.26 -14.48
C VAL A 310 58.58 20.37 -15.57
N ASN A 311 58.57 19.07 -15.32
CA ASN A 311 57.81 18.11 -16.11
C ASN A 311 56.40 17.98 -15.55
N PHE A 312 55.42 18.63 -16.18
CA PHE A 312 54.01 18.53 -15.81
C PHE A 312 53.34 17.31 -16.45
N LYS A 313 52.55 16.57 -15.67
CA LYS A 313 51.71 15.48 -16.18
C LYS A 313 50.33 16.03 -16.49
N ILE A 314 49.95 16.05 -17.77
CA ILE A 314 48.66 16.55 -18.26
C ILE A 314 47.99 15.40 -19.03
N GLY A 315 47.00 14.76 -18.39
CA GLY A 315 46.48 13.48 -18.87
C GLY A 315 47.58 12.41 -18.93
N GLU A 316 47.73 11.77 -20.09
CA GLU A 316 48.81 10.81 -20.35
C GLU A 316 50.11 11.45 -20.88
N LYS A 317 50.11 12.76 -21.14
CA LYS A 317 51.26 13.46 -21.73
C LYS A 317 52.11 14.13 -20.65
N ILE A 318 53.43 14.18 -20.90
CA ILE A 318 54.38 14.94 -20.10
C ILE A 318 54.77 16.20 -20.88
N VAL A 319 54.62 17.36 -20.26
CA VAL A 319 54.98 18.67 -20.82
C VAL A 319 56.08 19.29 -19.97
N THR A 320 57.26 19.49 -20.55
CA THR A 320 58.37 20.20 -19.90
C THR A 320 58.21 21.70 -20.12
N ALA A 321 58.24 22.49 -19.05
CA ALA A 321 58.14 23.95 -19.13
C ALA A 321 59.13 24.64 -18.18
N ASN A 322 59.74 25.74 -18.64
CA ASN A 322 60.55 26.63 -17.81
C ASN A 322 59.64 27.65 -17.11
N ILE A 323 59.59 27.60 -15.78
CA ILE A 323 58.68 28.39 -14.96
C ILE A 323 59.43 29.54 -14.31
N GLY A 324 59.09 30.78 -14.70
CA GLY A 324 59.62 32.02 -14.15
C GLY A 324 58.72 32.66 -13.08
N ALA A 325 59.20 33.75 -12.47
CA ALA A 325 58.49 34.44 -11.40
C ALA A 325 57.27 35.22 -11.92
N GLU A 326 56.19 35.18 -11.16
CA GLU A 326 54.88 35.75 -11.50
C GLU A 326 54.38 36.72 -10.44
N ILE A 327 53.54 37.67 -10.86
CA ILE A 327 52.94 38.66 -9.97
C ILE A 327 51.62 38.13 -9.38
N PHE A 328 51.51 38.14 -8.06
CA PHE A 328 50.30 37.94 -7.26
C PHE A 328 49.89 39.28 -6.67
N SER A 329 48.61 39.64 -6.68
CA SER A 329 48.16 40.95 -6.19
C SER A 329 46.78 40.87 -5.55
N THR A 330 46.53 41.76 -4.58
CA THR A 330 45.20 41.98 -3.98
C THR A 330 44.71 43.35 -4.41
N TYR A 331 43.47 43.40 -4.88
CA TYR A 331 42.79 44.62 -5.31
C TYR A 331 41.73 45.00 -4.28
N ASP A 332 41.69 46.27 -3.89
CA ASP A 332 40.58 46.81 -3.12
C ASP A 332 39.46 47.26 -4.08
N PRO A 333 38.29 46.61 -4.09
CA PRO A 333 37.19 47.00 -4.95
C PRO A 333 36.61 48.37 -4.62
N VAL A 334 36.72 48.84 -3.37
CA VAL A 334 36.19 50.15 -2.94
C VAL A 334 37.13 51.27 -3.35
N GLY A 335 38.41 51.16 -2.97
CA GLY A 335 39.44 52.16 -3.31
C GLY A 335 39.97 52.08 -4.75
N LYS A 336 39.63 51.02 -5.49
CA LYS A 336 40.07 50.74 -6.87
C LYS A 336 41.58 50.66 -7.09
N ILE A 337 42.34 50.31 -6.06
CA ILE A 337 43.82 50.24 -6.07
C ILE A 337 44.35 48.85 -5.71
N ILE A 338 45.58 48.55 -6.15
CA ILE A 338 46.32 47.37 -5.68
C ILE A 338 46.90 47.71 -4.30
N ILE A 339 46.47 46.98 -3.28
CA ILE A 339 46.87 47.21 -1.88
C ILE A 339 48.02 46.31 -1.41
N ALA A 340 48.30 45.25 -2.17
CA ALA A 340 49.37 44.31 -1.92
C ALA A 340 49.78 43.59 -3.21
N LYS A 341 51.07 43.27 -3.33
CA LYS A 341 51.67 42.59 -4.47
C LYS A 341 52.83 41.71 -4.01
N ARG A 342 52.99 40.54 -4.62
CA ARG A 342 54.09 39.59 -4.42
C ARG A 342 54.57 39.07 -5.76
N ILE A 343 55.88 39.11 -6.00
CA ILE A 343 56.52 38.51 -7.15
C ILE A 343 57.23 37.23 -6.69
N GLN A 344 56.80 36.08 -7.21
CA GLN A 344 57.33 34.77 -6.80
C GLN A 344 57.08 33.72 -7.89
N LEU A 345 57.88 32.66 -7.93
CA LEU A 345 57.58 31.48 -8.75
C LEU A 345 56.16 30.96 -8.45
N PRO A 346 55.32 30.70 -9.47
CA PRO A 346 53.96 30.19 -9.29
C PRO A 346 53.95 28.69 -8.98
N LEU A 347 54.82 28.24 -8.09
CA LEU A 347 54.99 26.84 -7.71
C LEU A 347 54.84 26.66 -6.19
N LYS A 348 54.34 25.49 -5.80
CA LYS A 348 54.31 25.02 -4.41
C LYS A 348 54.61 23.52 -4.38
N LEU A 349 55.21 23.02 -3.30
CA LEU A 349 55.42 21.58 -3.11
C LEU A 349 54.09 20.81 -3.15
N ALA A 350 54.12 19.58 -3.68
CA ALA A 350 52.93 18.78 -3.95
C ALA A 350 53.06 17.30 -3.56
N TYR A 351 53.76 17.00 -2.46
CA TYR A 351 53.68 15.69 -1.79
C TYR A 351 52.32 15.51 -1.11
N ALA A 352 51.87 16.57 -0.44
CA ALA A 352 50.56 16.70 0.15
C ALA A 352 49.74 17.78 -0.54
N LEU A 353 48.42 17.59 -0.56
CA LEU A 353 47.42 18.49 -1.12
C LEU A 353 46.27 18.70 -0.14
N THR A 354 45.59 19.83 -0.27
CA THR A 354 44.31 20.03 0.42
C THR A 354 43.20 19.24 -0.27
N ILE A 355 42.23 18.72 0.48
CA ILE A 355 41.07 18.00 -0.07
C ILE A 355 40.34 18.83 -1.15
N HIS A 356 40.18 20.14 -0.95
CA HIS A 356 39.59 21.05 -1.94
C HIS A 356 40.30 21.05 -3.30
N LYS A 357 41.62 20.90 -3.31
CA LYS A 357 42.42 20.86 -4.56
C LYS A 357 42.43 19.48 -5.19
N ALA A 358 42.04 18.45 -4.45
CA ALA A 358 41.96 17.09 -4.96
C ALA A 358 40.61 16.78 -5.63
N GLN A 359 39.58 17.63 -5.45
CA GLN A 359 38.28 17.45 -6.09
C GLN A 359 38.42 17.39 -7.62
N GLY A 360 37.59 16.57 -8.25
CA GLY A 360 37.74 16.15 -9.66
C GLY A 360 38.80 15.08 -9.92
N MET A 361 39.87 14.96 -9.13
CA MET A 361 41.00 14.05 -9.43
C MET A 361 40.68 12.56 -9.16
N SER A 362 41.39 11.67 -9.87
CA SER A 362 41.49 10.23 -9.57
C SER A 362 42.93 9.90 -9.17
N LEU A 363 43.11 9.21 -8.04
CA LEU A 363 44.42 8.91 -7.45
C LEU A 363 44.55 7.40 -7.24
N GLU A 364 45.62 6.81 -7.79
CA GLU A 364 45.92 5.37 -7.62
C GLU A 364 46.31 5.05 -6.19
N ASN A 365 47.27 5.78 -5.62
CA ASN A 365 47.73 5.64 -4.24
C ASN A 365 47.51 6.95 -3.47
N VAL A 366 46.59 6.92 -2.50
CA VAL A 366 46.20 8.08 -1.71
C VAL A 366 46.12 7.75 -0.23
N THR A 367 46.68 8.63 0.60
CA THR A 367 46.48 8.61 2.04
C THR A 367 45.64 9.82 2.45
N VAL A 368 44.51 9.56 3.10
CA VAL A 368 43.59 10.58 3.58
C VAL A 368 43.78 10.75 5.08
N ASN A 369 44.24 11.92 5.51
CA ASN A 369 44.24 12.28 6.92
C ASN A 369 42.93 13.00 7.25
N CYS A 370 42.10 12.34 8.06
CA CYS A 370 40.77 12.84 8.41
C CYS A 370 40.79 13.92 9.49
N GLN A 371 41.94 14.14 10.15
CA GLN A 371 42.08 15.11 11.22
C GLN A 371 41.75 16.52 10.70
N HIS A 372 41.07 17.31 11.53
CA HIS A 372 40.66 18.69 11.21
C HIS A 372 39.69 18.85 10.02
N SER A 373 39.02 17.77 9.58
CA SER A 373 37.90 17.90 8.66
C SER A 373 36.72 18.59 9.37
N VAL A 374 36.21 19.66 8.77
CA VAL A 374 35.21 20.56 9.38
C VAL A 374 34.03 20.86 8.46
N GLN A 375 34.08 20.46 7.19
CA GLN A 375 33.04 20.72 6.20
C GLN A 375 32.25 19.46 5.87
N PRO A 376 30.90 19.56 5.70
CA PRO A 376 30.09 18.48 5.13
C PRO A 376 30.63 18.03 3.76
N GLY A 377 30.52 16.74 3.46
CA GLY A 377 31.01 16.15 2.20
C GLY A 377 32.53 16.05 2.04
N GLN A 378 33.33 16.73 2.87
CA GLN A 378 34.79 16.82 2.69
C GLN A 378 35.49 15.46 2.77
N LEU A 379 35.11 14.60 3.73
CA LEU A 379 35.68 13.26 3.85
C LEU A 379 35.24 12.33 2.72
N GLY A 380 33.98 12.43 2.28
CA GLY A 380 33.46 11.69 1.12
C GLY A 380 34.25 12.02 -0.14
N VAL A 381 34.49 13.31 -0.41
CA VAL A 381 35.32 13.77 -1.53
C VAL A 381 36.74 13.21 -1.44
N ALA A 382 37.36 13.25 -0.26
CA ALA A 382 38.74 12.79 -0.06
C ALA A 382 38.90 11.28 -0.30
N VAL A 383 38.01 10.47 0.28
CA VAL A 383 38.01 9.01 0.13
C VAL A 383 37.64 8.62 -1.31
N GLY A 384 36.67 9.31 -1.92
CA GLY A 384 36.24 9.09 -3.30
C GLY A 384 37.26 9.45 -4.38
N ARG A 385 38.46 9.95 -4.01
CA ARG A 385 39.59 10.13 -4.93
C ARG A 385 40.30 8.80 -5.23
N ALA A 386 40.21 7.83 -4.34
CA ALA A 386 40.83 6.52 -4.52
C ALA A 386 40.13 5.72 -5.62
N VAL A 387 40.93 5.06 -6.46
CA VAL A 387 40.43 4.14 -7.50
C VAL A 387 40.11 2.75 -6.92
N SER A 388 40.85 2.30 -5.91
CA SER A 388 40.64 1.00 -5.26
C SER A 388 40.85 1.09 -3.76
N VAL A 389 40.29 0.12 -3.01
CA VAL A 389 40.56 -0.04 -1.58
C VAL A 389 42.06 -0.30 -1.32
N ASN A 390 42.72 -1.06 -2.19
CA ASN A 390 44.15 -1.40 -2.01
C ASN A 390 45.05 -0.17 -2.01
N GLY A 391 44.75 0.82 -2.84
CA GLY A 391 45.46 2.10 -2.95
C GLY A 391 45.01 3.18 -1.96
N LEU A 392 44.07 2.89 -1.06
CA LEU A 392 43.54 3.84 -0.08
C LEU A 392 44.05 3.54 1.33
N LYS A 393 44.63 4.56 1.96
CA LYS A 393 44.97 4.57 3.39
C LYS A 393 44.19 5.68 4.10
N VAL A 394 43.56 5.36 5.21
CA VAL A 394 42.77 6.32 6.01
C VAL A 394 43.39 6.45 7.40
N VAL A 395 43.74 7.67 7.78
CA VAL A 395 44.43 7.95 9.06
C VAL A 395 43.60 8.91 9.91
N ASN A 396 43.59 8.69 11.23
CA ASN A 396 42.90 9.53 12.22
C ASN A 396 41.38 9.67 12.03
N PHE A 397 40.73 8.68 11.43
CA PHE A 397 39.28 8.70 11.23
C PHE A 397 38.50 8.53 12.54
N LYS A 398 37.48 9.37 12.73
CA LYS A 398 36.51 9.32 13.84
C LYS A 398 35.13 9.73 13.33
N LYS A 399 34.07 9.05 13.78
CA LYS A 399 32.68 9.27 13.32
C LYS A 399 32.23 10.74 13.39
N HIS A 400 32.54 11.45 14.48
CA HIS A 400 32.14 12.86 14.68
C HIS A 400 32.80 13.89 13.73
N LEU A 401 33.82 13.47 12.97
CA LEU A 401 34.45 14.28 11.93
C LEU A 401 33.59 14.32 10.66
N CYS A 402 32.67 13.36 10.49
CA CYS A 402 31.66 13.39 9.43
C CYS A 402 30.60 14.43 9.80
N LYS A 403 30.59 15.55 9.07
CA LYS A 403 29.60 16.60 9.27
C LYS A 403 28.41 16.36 8.36
N LYS A 404 27.21 16.28 8.94
CA LYS A 404 25.97 16.22 8.18
C LYS A 404 25.77 17.52 7.40
N HIS A 405 25.23 17.38 6.20
CA HIS A 405 24.78 18.54 5.42
C HIS A 405 23.60 19.24 6.10
N PRO A 406 23.45 20.56 5.92
CA PRO A 406 22.26 21.28 6.38
C PRO A 406 20.98 20.73 5.76
N GLY A 407 19.86 20.81 6.50
CA GLY A 407 18.58 20.24 6.06
C GLY A 407 18.07 20.71 4.69
N TYR A 408 18.42 21.93 4.26
CA TYR A 408 18.04 22.41 2.93
C TYR A 408 18.73 21.66 1.78
N VAL A 409 19.91 21.04 2.01
CA VAL A 409 20.58 20.18 1.00
C VAL A 409 19.88 18.83 0.94
N LEU A 410 19.55 18.26 2.11
CA LEU A 410 18.81 16.99 2.20
C LEU A 410 17.45 17.10 1.51
N ASN A 411 16.68 18.15 1.82
CA ASN A 411 15.38 18.41 1.20
C ASN A 411 15.48 18.63 -0.32
N PHE A 412 16.57 19.23 -0.81
CA PHE A 412 16.80 19.39 -2.24
C PHE A 412 16.90 18.04 -2.94
N TYR A 413 17.59 17.06 -2.35
CA TYR A 413 17.68 15.70 -2.90
C TYR A 413 16.43 14.86 -2.67
N GLU A 414 15.67 15.07 -1.59
CA GLU A 414 14.35 14.43 -1.41
C GLU A 414 13.35 14.86 -2.50
N SER A 415 13.50 16.07 -3.06
CA SER A 415 12.66 16.56 -4.17
C SER A 415 12.87 15.82 -5.51
N PHE A 416 13.85 14.91 -5.61
CA PHE A 416 14.06 14.03 -6.77
C PHE A 416 13.08 12.83 -6.78
N SER A 417 12.17 12.72 -5.82
CA SER A 417 11.26 11.57 -5.66
C SER A 417 10.18 11.47 -6.76
N VAL A 418 9.83 10.23 -7.12
CA VAL A 418 8.84 9.88 -8.15
C VAL A 418 7.43 10.29 -7.73
N VAL A 419 6.73 11.03 -8.60
CA VAL A 419 5.31 11.37 -8.42
C VAL A 419 4.45 10.28 -9.08
N VAL A 420 3.80 9.45 -8.27
CA VAL A 420 2.82 8.46 -8.74
C VAL A 420 1.43 9.08 -8.70
N ALA A 421 0.76 9.16 -9.84
CA ALA A 421 -0.60 9.71 -9.94
C ALA A 421 -1.44 8.92 -10.95
N LEU A 422 -2.77 8.92 -10.76
CA LEU A 422 -3.69 8.30 -11.72
C LEU A 422 -3.64 9.06 -13.05
N LYS A 423 -3.68 8.34 -14.17
CA LYS A 423 -3.65 8.92 -15.53
C LYS A 423 -4.72 10.01 -15.72
N GLU A 424 -5.91 9.80 -15.15
CA GLU A 424 -7.00 10.79 -15.23
C GLU A 424 -6.72 12.05 -14.40
N THR A 425 -6.12 11.92 -13.21
CA THR A 425 -5.72 13.04 -12.36
C THR A 425 -4.64 13.88 -13.06
N VAL A 426 -3.68 13.23 -13.70
CA VAL A 426 -2.65 13.92 -14.52
C VAL A 426 -3.29 14.66 -15.70
N ALA A 427 -4.36 14.13 -16.29
CA ALA A 427 -5.03 14.75 -17.43
C ALA A 427 -5.97 15.91 -17.03
N LYS A 428 -6.63 15.83 -15.86
CA LYS A 428 -7.69 16.78 -15.45
C LYS A 428 -7.23 17.84 -14.46
N GLU A 429 -6.33 17.49 -13.54
CA GLU A 429 -5.97 18.35 -12.39
C GLU A 429 -4.56 18.90 -12.47
N PHE A 430 -3.64 18.17 -13.10
CA PHE A 430 -2.26 18.64 -13.20
C PHE A 430 -2.19 19.70 -14.29
N GLN A 431 -1.67 20.87 -13.93
CA GLN A 431 -1.45 21.94 -14.90
C GLN A 431 -0.44 21.48 -15.95
N THR A 432 -0.65 21.82 -17.22
CA THR A 432 0.22 21.45 -18.35
C THR A 432 1.72 21.69 -18.08
N PRO A 433 2.15 22.78 -17.41
CA PRO A 433 3.55 22.96 -17.03
C PRO A 433 4.08 21.90 -16.05
N LEU A 434 3.29 21.46 -15.07
CA LEU A 434 3.68 20.40 -14.12
C LEU A 434 3.81 19.05 -14.84
N VAL A 435 2.85 18.75 -15.71
CA VAL A 435 2.84 17.53 -16.53
C VAL A 435 4.05 17.48 -17.47
N ASN A 436 4.46 18.61 -18.05
CA ASN A 436 5.62 18.68 -18.94
C ASN A 436 6.97 18.69 -18.21
N ARG A 437 6.98 18.82 -16.87
CA ARG A 437 8.17 18.74 -16.02
C ARG A 437 8.42 17.33 -15.49
N LEU A 438 7.50 16.39 -15.68
CA LEU A 438 7.59 15.01 -15.19
C LEU A 438 7.80 14.03 -16.35
N GLU A 439 8.69 13.07 -16.17
CA GLU A 439 8.78 11.91 -17.06
C GLU A 439 7.57 11.00 -16.81
N LYS A 440 6.77 10.76 -17.86
CA LYS A 440 5.49 10.06 -17.73
C LYS A 440 5.66 8.62 -18.12
N HIS A 441 5.78 7.75 -17.12
CA HIS A 441 5.66 6.31 -17.33
C HIS A 441 4.25 5.87 -16.97
N ILE A 442 3.51 5.32 -17.94
CA ILE A 442 2.24 4.65 -17.64
C ILE A 442 2.60 3.24 -17.18
N LEU A 443 2.62 3.06 -15.87
CA LEU A 443 2.82 1.77 -15.23
C LEU A 443 1.47 1.06 -15.11
N THR A 444 1.17 0.17 -16.06
CA THR A 444 0.14 -0.86 -15.90
C THR A 444 0.79 -2.12 -15.36
N LEU A 445 0.25 -2.74 -14.30
CA LEU A 445 0.86 -3.95 -13.73
C LEU A 445 0.91 -5.10 -14.75
N SER A 446 -0.04 -5.14 -15.68
CA SER A 446 -0.05 -6.07 -16.81
C SER A 446 1.15 -5.93 -17.75
N SER A 447 1.71 -4.72 -17.91
CA SER A 447 2.90 -4.48 -18.74
C SER A 447 4.21 -4.82 -18.03
N MET A 448 4.20 -5.05 -16.72
CA MET A 448 5.38 -5.47 -15.94
C MET A 448 5.56 -6.99 -15.90
N LEU A 449 4.56 -7.76 -16.36
CA LEU A 449 4.60 -9.23 -16.35
C LEU A 449 5.47 -9.77 -17.49
N SER A 450 6.28 -10.78 -17.19
CA SER A 450 7.01 -11.58 -18.19
C SER A 450 6.05 -12.38 -19.08
N THR A 451 6.54 -12.86 -20.24
CA THR A 451 5.72 -13.62 -21.21
C THR A 451 5.01 -14.84 -20.58
N ASN A 452 5.67 -15.55 -19.67
CA ASN A 452 5.07 -16.68 -18.95
C ASN A 452 3.97 -16.23 -17.98
N GLN A 453 4.19 -15.13 -17.25
CA GLN A 453 3.18 -14.56 -16.35
C GLN A 453 1.99 -13.99 -17.12
N GLN A 454 2.20 -13.47 -18.34
CA GLN A 454 1.12 -13.05 -19.22
C GLN A 454 0.24 -14.22 -19.68
N ASP A 455 0.80 -15.41 -19.89
CA ASP A 455 0.01 -16.63 -20.17
C ASP A 455 -0.88 -17.02 -18.98
N ILE A 456 -0.30 -17.02 -17.77
CA ILE A 456 -1.06 -17.24 -16.52
C ILE A 456 -2.18 -16.21 -16.39
N LEU A 457 -1.89 -14.92 -16.67
CA LEU A 457 -2.89 -13.85 -16.62
C LEU A 457 -4.03 -14.08 -17.61
N LYS A 458 -3.74 -14.51 -18.84
CA LYS A 458 -4.77 -14.86 -19.83
C LYS A 458 -5.65 -16.01 -19.32
N ARG A 459 -5.04 -17.08 -18.82
CA ARG A 459 -5.76 -18.25 -18.27
C ARG A 459 -6.61 -17.89 -17.05
N LEU A 460 -6.09 -17.06 -16.16
CA LEU A 460 -6.81 -16.55 -14.99
C LEU A 460 -8.00 -15.67 -15.40
N ASN A 461 -7.81 -14.76 -16.36
CA ASN A 461 -8.90 -13.92 -16.86
C ASN A 461 -10.00 -14.72 -17.56
N ILE A 462 -9.65 -15.77 -18.32
CA ILE A 462 -10.65 -16.72 -18.87
C ILE A 462 -11.43 -17.39 -17.74
N TRP A 463 -10.74 -17.85 -16.70
CA TRP A 463 -11.39 -18.44 -15.53
C TRP A 463 -12.33 -17.45 -14.83
N ILE A 464 -11.92 -16.18 -14.63
CA ILE A 464 -12.76 -15.12 -14.04
C ILE A 464 -14.01 -14.90 -14.88
N LEU A 465 -13.87 -14.79 -16.20
CA LEU A 465 -15.02 -14.59 -17.09
C LEU A 465 -16.00 -15.76 -17.00
N ASN A 466 -15.49 -17.00 -17.03
CA ASN A 466 -16.32 -18.20 -16.86
C ASN A 466 -16.96 -18.27 -15.47
N PHE A 467 -16.29 -17.74 -14.43
CA PHE A 467 -16.84 -17.65 -13.09
C PHE A 467 -17.98 -16.63 -12.99
N CYS A 468 -17.95 -15.57 -13.80
CA CYS A 468 -18.93 -14.46 -13.77
C CYS A 468 -20.14 -14.62 -14.73
N GLN A 469 -20.07 -15.45 -15.78
CA GLN A 469 -21.12 -15.57 -16.82
C GLN A 469 -22.51 -15.96 -16.25
N SER A 470 -23.55 -15.17 -16.57
CA SER A 470 -24.97 -15.42 -16.22
C SER A 470 -25.71 -16.33 -17.22
N SER A 471 -26.83 -16.90 -16.79
CA SER A 471 -27.49 -18.11 -17.31
C SER A 471 -28.26 -18.01 -18.64
N GLU A 472 -27.75 -17.39 -19.69
CA GLU A 472 -28.42 -17.43 -21.00
C GLU A 472 -27.72 -18.41 -21.96
N LYS A 473 -28.31 -19.58 -22.14
CA LYS A 473 -27.94 -20.55 -23.18
C LYS A 473 -28.35 -19.97 -24.55
N GLY A 474 -27.46 -19.23 -25.20
CA GLY A 474 -27.63 -18.75 -26.57
C GLY A 474 -26.35 -18.09 -27.14
N PRO A 475 -26.14 -18.06 -28.47
CA PRO A 475 -24.99 -17.40 -29.06
C PRO A 475 -25.13 -15.88 -28.89
N VAL A 476 -24.06 -15.26 -28.39
CA VAL A 476 -23.99 -13.84 -28.02
C VAL A 476 -24.15 -12.96 -29.26
N THR A 477 -25.20 -12.13 -29.29
CA THR A 477 -25.24 -10.93 -30.14
C THR A 477 -24.77 -9.72 -29.35
N GLN A 478 -24.08 -8.77 -30.01
CA GLN A 478 -23.43 -7.60 -29.40
C GLN A 478 -24.34 -6.72 -28.52
N SER A 479 -25.66 -6.92 -28.59
CA SER A 479 -26.67 -6.17 -27.83
C SER A 479 -26.96 -6.72 -26.43
N GLN A 480 -26.54 -7.95 -26.07
CA GLN A 480 -26.86 -8.61 -24.79
C GLN A 480 -25.73 -8.56 -23.74
N VAL A 481 -24.59 -7.93 -24.04
CA VAL A 481 -23.44 -7.81 -23.14
C VAL A 481 -23.73 -6.95 -21.89
N HIS A 482 -24.82 -6.19 -21.89
CA HIS A 482 -25.20 -5.32 -20.76
C HIS A 482 -25.86 -6.03 -19.57
N ALA A 483 -26.14 -7.34 -19.64
CA ALA A 483 -26.77 -8.10 -18.55
C ALA A 483 -25.80 -9.00 -17.76
N CYS A 484 -24.52 -9.07 -18.13
CA CYS A 484 -23.50 -9.73 -17.31
C CYS A 484 -23.22 -8.89 -16.06
N LYS A 485 -23.28 -9.48 -14.86
CA LYS A 485 -22.81 -8.86 -13.61
C LYS A 485 -21.39 -8.31 -13.84
N ASN A 486 -21.11 -7.09 -13.37
CA ASN A 486 -19.74 -6.59 -13.40
C ASN A 486 -18.87 -7.51 -12.52
N ILE A 487 -17.60 -7.72 -12.92
CA ILE A 487 -16.67 -8.61 -12.18
C ILE A 487 -16.54 -8.16 -10.71
N SER A 488 -16.63 -6.86 -10.46
CA SER A 488 -16.62 -6.25 -9.13
C SER A 488 -17.83 -6.58 -8.24
N ASP A 489 -18.96 -7.00 -8.82
CA ASP A 489 -20.12 -7.49 -8.07
C ASP A 489 -19.91 -8.95 -7.60
N VAL A 490 -19.01 -9.68 -8.26
CA VAL A 490 -18.65 -11.05 -7.93
C VAL A 490 -17.46 -11.08 -6.97
N PHE A 491 -16.37 -10.40 -7.35
CA PHE A 491 -15.17 -10.25 -6.56
C PHE A 491 -15.10 -8.82 -6.02
N VAL A 492 -15.42 -8.66 -4.75
CA VAL A 492 -15.52 -7.35 -4.10
C VAL A 492 -14.15 -6.68 -4.07
N GLY A 493 -14.07 -5.44 -4.59
CA GLY A 493 -12.82 -4.69 -4.68
C GLY A 493 -12.07 -4.84 -6.02
N PHE A 494 -12.49 -5.76 -6.89
CA PHE A 494 -11.79 -6.10 -8.13
C PHE A 494 -11.73 -4.93 -9.12
N HIS A 495 -10.55 -4.73 -9.71
CA HIS A 495 -10.27 -3.75 -10.76
C HIS A 495 -9.36 -4.36 -11.84
N SER A 496 -9.11 -3.62 -12.92
CA SER A 496 -8.38 -4.12 -14.10
C SER A 496 -6.99 -4.68 -13.84
N ASP A 497 -6.32 -4.21 -12.78
CA ASP A 497 -4.97 -4.62 -12.40
C ASP A 497 -4.93 -5.67 -11.29
N SER A 498 -6.06 -6.06 -10.69
CA SER A 498 -6.10 -7.00 -9.56
C SER A 498 -5.49 -8.35 -9.93
N SER A 499 -5.84 -8.90 -11.10
CA SER A 499 -5.29 -10.18 -11.58
C SER A 499 -3.77 -10.14 -11.78
N ALA A 500 -3.24 -9.05 -12.32
CA ALA A 500 -1.82 -8.89 -12.54
C ALA A 500 -1.05 -8.75 -11.21
N ALA A 501 -1.61 -8.01 -10.24
CA ALA A 501 -1.05 -7.85 -8.90
C ALA A 501 -0.92 -9.18 -8.15
N VAL A 502 -1.98 -10.01 -8.19
CA VAL A 502 -2.00 -11.34 -7.55
C VAL A 502 -0.93 -12.24 -8.14
N ILE A 503 -0.82 -12.29 -9.47
CA ILE A 503 0.17 -13.13 -10.14
C ILE A 503 1.58 -12.67 -9.78
N LEU A 504 1.85 -11.37 -9.79
CA LEU A 504 3.18 -10.84 -9.51
C LEU A 504 3.64 -11.22 -8.09
N GLN A 505 2.77 -11.04 -7.09
CA GLN A 505 3.08 -11.42 -5.70
C GLN A 505 3.30 -12.93 -5.55
N LEU A 506 2.34 -13.75 -5.99
CA LEU A 506 2.40 -15.20 -5.79
C LEU A 506 3.57 -15.84 -6.53
N TYR A 507 3.90 -15.32 -7.70
CA TYR A 507 5.02 -15.83 -8.49
C TYR A 507 6.37 -15.61 -7.77
N GLU A 508 6.55 -14.46 -7.10
CA GLU A 508 7.75 -14.20 -6.29
C GLU A 508 7.78 -15.10 -5.03
N ASP A 509 6.68 -15.18 -4.30
CA ASP A 509 6.57 -15.97 -3.06
C ASP A 509 6.85 -17.46 -3.30
N ILE A 510 6.19 -18.05 -4.31
CA ILE A 510 6.34 -19.47 -4.66
C ILE A 510 7.75 -19.76 -5.19
N ARG A 511 8.33 -18.84 -5.98
CA ARG A 511 9.70 -18.98 -6.48
C ARG A 511 10.73 -18.94 -5.33
N GLN A 512 10.54 -18.08 -4.33
CA GLN A 512 11.44 -18.01 -3.17
C GLN A 512 11.37 -19.28 -2.31
N GLN A 513 10.19 -19.88 -2.18
CA GLN A 513 10.00 -21.14 -1.44
C GLN A 513 10.63 -22.35 -2.15
N ARG A 514 10.63 -22.37 -3.49
CA ARG A 514 11.14 -23.49 -4.32
C ARG A 514 12.62 -23.39 -4.73
N LYS A 515 13.51 -22.83 -3.92
CA LYS A 515 14.97 -22.71 -4.22
C LYS A 515 15.74 -24.02 -4.53
N LYS A 516 15.09 -25.17 -4.81
CA LYS A 516 15.72 -26.48 -5.02
C LYS A 516 15.23 -27.37 -6.18
N GLU A 517 14.30 -26.96 -7.07
CA GLU A 517 13.87 -27.85 -8.18
C GLU A 517 13.77 -27.16 -9.56
N GLU A 518 14.36 -27.81 -10.57
CA GLU A 518 14.66 -27.30 -11.93
C GLU A 518 13.55 -27.49 -13.00
N SER A 519 12.25 -27.56 -12.63
CA SER A 519 11.18 -27.64 -13.65
C SER A 519 10.18 -26.47 -13.55
N GLY A 520 10.27 -25.56 -14.52
CA GLY A 520 9.44 -24.34 -14.57
C GLY A 520 7.94 -24.56 -14.84
N TYR A 521 7.51 -25.76 -15.24
CA TYR A 521 6.11 -26.06 -15.56
C TYR A 521 5.22 -26.16 -14.31
N GLY A 522 5.74 -26.70 -13.20
CA GLY A 522 4.96 -26.87 -11.97
C GLY A 522 4.64 -25.56 -11.25
N VAL A 523 5.52 -24.56 -11.38
CA VAL A 523 5.35 -23.24 -10.74
C VAL A 523 4.15 -22.50 -11.34
N ASN A 524 3.95 -22.58 -12.66
CA ASN A 524 2.86 -21.86 -13.33
C ASN A 524 1.48 -22.37 -12.92
N GLU A 525 1.29 -23.70 -12.81
CA GLU A 525 0.03 -24.29 -12.35
C GLU A 525 -0.24 -24.00 -10.88
N GLU A 526 0.78 -24.04 -10.03
CA GLU A 526 0.66 -23.70 -8.61
C GLU A 526 0.29 -22.23 -8.42
N VAL A 527 0.95 -21.31 -9.14
CA VAL A 527 0.61 -19.88 -9.15
C VAL A 527 -0.81 -19.66 -9.64
N LEU A 528 -1.26 -20.35 -10.70
CA LEU A 528 -2.63 -20.23 -11.19
C LEU A 528 -3.66 -20.74 -10.17
N SER A 529 -3.39 -21.87 -9.52
CA SER A 529 -4.27 -22.44 -8.49
C SER A 529 -4.39 -21.51 -7.28
N GLU A 530 -3.26 -21.01 -6.77
CA GLU A 530 -3.24 -20.11 -5.63
C GLU A 530 -3.80 -18.71 -5.97
N ALA A 531 -3.65 -18.25 -7.22
CA ALA A 531 -4.28 -17.03 -7.69
C ALA A 531 -5.81 -17.14 -7.69
N LYS A 532 -6.37 -18.28 -8.11
CA LYS A 532 -7.81 -18.55 -8.03
C LYS A 532 -8.28 -18.53 -6.57
N ARG A 533 -7.57 -19.21 -5.66
CA ARG A 533 -7.88 -19.19 -4.22
C ARG A 533 -7.81 -17.78 -3.64
N THR A 534 -6.83 -16.98 -4.09
CA THR A 534 -6.65 -15.58 -3.69
C THR A 534 -7.84 -14.71 -4.07
N LEU A 535 -8.37 -14.87 -5.29
CA LEU A 535 -9.56 -14.15 -5.73
C LEU A 535 -10.83 -14.62 -5.01
N ILE A 536 -10.94 -15.91 -4.70
CA ILE A 536 -12.10 -16.47 -3.97
C ILE A 536 -12.23 -15.84 -2.56
N TRP A 537 -11.14 -15.41 -1.93
CA TRP A 537 -11.22 -14.64 -0.67
C TRP A 537 -12.06 -13.36 -0.79
N CYS A 538 -12.22 -12.81 -1.99
CA CYS A 538 -13.03 -11.62 -2.23
C CYS A 538 -14.39 -11.94 -2.87
N ALA A 539 -14.74 -13.21 -3.07
CA ALA A 539 -15.98 -13.62 -3.72
C ALA A 539 -17.20 -13.46 -2.80
N THR A 540 -18.33 -13.02 -3.38
CA THR A 540 -19.62 -12.97 -2.68
C THR A 540 -20.24 -14.37 -2.55
N PRO A 541 -20.87 -14.71 -1.41
CA PRO A 541 -21.36 -16.06 -1.15
C PRO A 541 -22.46 -16.50 -2.14
N GLU A 542 -23.31 -15.58 -2.60
CA GLU A 542 -24.31 -15.87 -3.62
C GLU A 542 -23.68 -16.32 -4.94
N THR A 543 -22.51 -15.78 -5.30
CA THR A 543 -21.87 -16.14 -6.56
C THR A 543 -21.36 -17.57 -6.52
N ILE A 544 -20.84 -18.02 -5.37
CA ILE A 544 -20.44 -19.41 -5.14
C ILE A 544 -21.60 -20.37 -5.46
N PHE A 545 -22.79 -20.12 -4.91
CA PHE A 545 -23.97 -20.96 -5.17
C PHE A 545 -24.48 -20.90 -6.60
N THR A 546 -24.46 -19.72 -7.24
CA THR A 546 -24.86 -19.63 -8.66
C THR A 546 -23.88 -20.32 -9.61
N ARG A 547 -22.59 -20.43 -9.24
CA ARG A 547 -21.55 -21.08 -10.05
C ARG A 547 -21.66 -22.61 -10.02
N ILE A 548 -21.94 -23.17 -8.84
CA ILE A 548 -22.10 -24.62 -8.62
C ILE A 548 -23.20 -25.21 -9.50
N SER A 549 -24.24 -24.45 -9.85
CA SER A 549 -25.34 -24.95 -10.69
C SER A 549 -25.00 -25.10 -12.18
N ARG A 550 -23.86 -24.61 -12.67
CA ARG A 550 -23.64 -24.34 -14.11
C ARG A 550 -22.74 -25.33 -14.85
N GLU A 551 -21.76 -25.94 -14.19
CA GLU A 551 -20.86 -26.92 -14.81
C GLU A 551 -20.60 -28.11 -13.88
N PRO A 552 -21.14 -29.31 -14.15
CA PRO A 552 -20.88 -30.51 -13.35
C PRO A 552 -19.45 -31.07 -13.46
N ASN A 553 -18.56 -30.40 -14.21
CA ASN A 553 -17.17 -30.81 -14.46
C ASN A 553 -16.15 -30.16 -13.52
N ILE A 554 -16.50 -29.08 -12.82
CA ILE A 554 -15.74 -28.64 -11.65
C ILE A 554 -16.29 -29.45 -10.48
N ASN A 555 -15.42 -29.98 -9.64
CA ASN A 555 -15.84 -30.70 -8.45
C ASN A 555 -16.56 -29.67 -7.56
N ASP A 556 -17.89 -29.54 -7.66
CA ASP A 556 -18.67 -28.48 -7.01
C ASP A 556 -18.48 -28.48 -5.48
N ASP A 557 -18.21 -29.67 -4.93
CA ASP A 557 -17.81 -29.86 -3.55
C ASP A 557 -16.48 -29.15 -3.22
N GLU A 558 -15.53 -29.06 -4.15
CA GLU A 558 -14.24 -28.40 -3.97
C GLU A 558 -14.39 -26.89 -3.73
N LEU A 559 -15.28 -26.20 -4.45
CA LEU A 559 -15.53 -24.77 -4.22
C LEU A 559 -16.20 -24.51 -2.87
N ILE A 560 -17.16 -25.36 -2.46
CA ILE A 560 -17.77 -25.28 -1.13
C ILE A 560 -16.72 -25.56 -0.04
N GLN A 561 -15.85 -26.56 -0.26
CA GLN A 561 -14.78 -26.91 0.67
C GLN A 561 -13.79 -25.75 0.80
N ILE A 562 -13.32 -25.16 -0.31
CA ILE A 562 -12.43 -24.00 -0.29
C ILE A 562 -13.09 -22.83 0.44
N TYR A 563 -14.31 -22.43 0.07
CA TYR A 563 -14.93 -21.22 0.61
C TYR A 563 -15.39 -21.35 2.06
N TYR A 564 -16.09 -22.44 2.40
CA TYR A 564 -16.69 -22.59 3.74
C TYR A 564 -15.83 -23.38 4.72
N LYS A 565 -14.99 -24.32 4.28
CA LYS A 565 -14.15 -25.11 5.18
C LYS A 565 -12.71 -24.62 5.28
N ASP A 566 -12.04 -24.34 4.17
CA ASP A 566 -10.66 -23.86 4.19
C ASP A 566 -10.60 -22.39 4.60
N GLN A 567 -11.38 -21.54 3.91
CA GLN A 567 -11.30 -20.09 4.04
C GLN A 567 -12.18 -19.53 5.18
N GLN A 568 -13.26 -20.22 5.55
CA GLN A 568 -14.13 -19.89 6.70
C GLN A 568 -14.84 -18.52 6.57
N HIS A 569 -15.55 -18.32 5.47
CA HIS A 569 -16.24 -17.06 5.13
C HIS A 569 -17.56 -16.77 5.89
N GLU A 570 -18.06 -17.64 6.78
CA GLU A 570 -19.41 -17.42 7.33
C GLU A 570 -19.51 -16.25 8.31
N SER A 571 -18.43 -15.95 9.04
CA SER A 571 -18.39 -14.83 9.99
C SER A 571 -16.97 -14.38 10.29
N LEU A 572 -16.83 -13.15 10.77
CA LEU A 572 -15.53 -12.63 11.20
C LEU A 572 -14.92 -13.48 12.33
N LEU A 573 -15.76 -14.02 13.22
CA LEU A 573 -15.34 -14.89 14.32
C LEU A 573 -14.67 -16.17 13.81
N GLN A 574 -15.31 -16.88 12.88
CA GLN A 574 -14.77 -18.12 12.32
C GLN A 574 -13.48 -17.86 11.55
N TYR A 575 -13.45 -16.78 10.75
CA TYR A 575 -12.26 -16.37 10.02
C TYR A 575 -11.07 -16.14 10.97
N ILE A 576 -11.25 -15.35 12.04
CA ILE A 576 -10.18 -15.07 13.02
C ILE A 576 -9.73 -16.36 13.72
N ASN A 577 -10.67 -17.20 14.13
CA ASN A 577 -10.36 -18.43 14.84
C ASN A 577 -9.52 -19.40 13.98
N ALA A 578 -9.91 -19.60 12.72
CA ALA A 578 -9.24 -20.54 11.82
C ALA A 578 -7.91 -19.98 11.27
N ASN A 579 -7.89 -18.73 10.81
CA ASN A 579 -6.76 -18.18 10.05
C ASN A 579 -5.72 -17.44 10.92
N ILE A 580 -6.11 -16.99 12.12
CA ILE A 580 -5.24 -16.17 12.98
C ILE A 580 -4.91 -16.90 14.28
N VAL A 581 -5.91 -17.44 14.98
CA VAL A 581 -5.71 -18.09 16.29
C VAL A 581 -5.13 -19.51 16.14
N ASN A 582 -5.75 -20.34 15.29
CA ASN A 582 -5.37 -21.76 15.14
C ASN A 582 -4.37 -22.02 14.01
N SER A 583 -3.94 -20.99 13.28
CA SER A 583 -2.99 -21.16 12.17
C SER A 583 -1.56 -21.34 12.68
N SER A 584 -0.94 -22.46 12.31
CA SER A 584 0.47 -22.78 12.61
C SER A 584 1.47 -21.98 11.76
N ARG A 585 1.01 -21.38 10.65
CA ARG A 585 1.77 -20.40 9.85
C ARG A 585 1.18 -19.01 10.11
N LYS A 586 1.94 -18.12 10.75
CA LYS A 586 1.57 -16.70 10.89
C LYS A 586 1.73 -16.03 9.55
N THR A 587 0.65 -15.98 8.76
CA THR A 587 0.77 -15.58 7.37
C THR A 587 0.76 -14.06 7.23
N HIS A 588 -0.17 -13.29 7.80
CA HIS A 588 -0.27 -11.84 7.56
C HIS A 588 -0.70 -11.05 8.81
N SER A 589 -0.03 -9.93 9.11
CA SER A 589 -0.34 -9.02 10.24
C SER A 589 -1.33 -7.91 9.88
N LEU A 590 -1.53 -7.62 8.59
CA LEU A 590 -2.43 -6.58 8.08
C LEU A 590 -3.50 -7.19 7.16
N ILE A 591 -4.78 -7.00 7.51
CA ILE A 591 -5.91 -7.61 6.80
C ILE A 591 -6.96 -6.54 6.51
N GLN A 592 -7.47 -6.49 5.27
CA GLN A 592 -8.61 -5.67 4.90
C GLN A 592 -9.83 -6.57 4.73
N VAL A 593 -10.86 -6.34 5.55
CA VAL A 593 -12.14 -7.05 5.48
C VAL A 593 -13.17 -6.14 4.84
N THR A 594 -13.79 -6.60 3.76
CA THR A 594 -14.94 -5.93 3.15
C THR A 594 -16.23 -6.65 3.55
N SER A 595 -17.30 -5.90 3.82
CA SER A 595 -18.58 -6.49 4.24
C SER A 595 -19.77 -5.67 3.78
N HIS A 596 -20.90 -6.33 3.51
CA HIS A 596 -22.19 -5.68 3.30
C HIS A 596 -23.00 -5.52 4.60
N ALA A 597 -22.58 -6.20 5.68
CA ALA A 597 -23.20 -6.07 6.99
C ALA A 597 -22.95 -4.71 7.63
N LYS A 598 -23.76 -4.39 8.64
CA LYS A 598 -23.54 -3.24 9.51
C LYS A 598 -22.24 -3.42 10.29
N LEU A 599 -21.49 -2.33 10.46
CA LEU A 599 -20.27 -2.28 11.29
C LEU A 599 -20.49 -2.79 12.72
N LEU A 600 -19.38 -3.17 13.37
CA LEU A 600 -19.40 -3.80 14.69
C LEU A 600 -19.67 -2.79 15.81
N SER A 601 -20.43 -3.24 16.80
CA SER A 601 -20.71 -2.52 18.04
C SER A 601 -19.86 -3.06 19.20
N THR A 602 -19.79 -2.32 20.32
CA THR A 602 -19.07 -2.77 21.52
C THR A 602 -19.57 -4.12 22.07
N PRO A 603 -20.89 -4.41 22.11
CA PRO A 603 -21.39 -5.73 22.47
C PRO A 603 -20.90 -6.85 21.54
N ASP A 604 -20.83 -6.59 20.23
CA ASP A 604 -20.34 -7.58 19.26
C ASP A 604 -18.88 -7.95 19.55
N VAL A 605 -18.04 -6.96 19.88
CA VAL A 605 -16.64 -7.19 20.26
C VAL A 605 -16.52 -7.95 21.57
N TYR A 606 -17.41 -7.70 22.54
CA TYR A 606 -17.45 -8.45 23.79
C TYR A 606 -17.72 -9.94 23.56
N GLN A 607 -18.70 -10.24 22.70
CA GLN A 607 -19.01 -11.61 22.31
C GLN A 607 -17.84 -12.27 21.57
N LEU A 608 -17.18 -11.54 20.67
CA LEU A 608 -15.99 -12.00 19.95
C LEU A 608 -14.83 -12.32 20.90
N CYS A 609 -14.59 -11.47 21.91
CA CYS A 609 -13.58 -11.74 22.95
C CYS A 609 -13.90 -13.01 23.75
N LYS A 610 -15.16 -13.18 24.15
CA LYS A 610 -15.62 -14.34 24.93
C LYS A 610 -15.43 -15.64 24.14
N LEU A 611 -15.78 -15.65 22.85
CA LEU A 611 -15.73 -16.85 22.01
C LEU A 611 -14.31 -17.20 21.55
N LEU A 612 -13.42 -16.22 21.35
CA LEU A 612 -12.01 -16.45 21.01
C LEU A 612 -11.13 -16.70 22.24
N SER A 613 -11.69 -16.70 23.46
CA SER A 613 -10.94 -16.78 24.72
C SER A 613 -9.86 -15.69 24.86
N LEU A 614 -10.11 -14.49 24.28
CA LEU A 614 -9.20 -13.34 24.33
C LEU A 614 -9.63 -12.38 25.44
N THR A 615 -8.65 -11.79 26.14
CA THR A 615 -8.96 -10.75 27.13
C THR A 615 -9.37 -9.44 26.44
N ARG A 616 -10.26 -8.67 27.08
CA ARG A 616 -10.72 -7.37 26.55
C ARG A 616 -9.60 -6.37 26.30
N LYS A 617 -8.46 -6.50 26.99
CA LYS A 617 -7.29 -5.63 26.78
C LYS A 617 -6.58 -5.91 25.45
N ASN A 618 -6.78 -7.10 24.87
CA ASN A 618 -6.13 -7.54 23.65
C ASN A 618 -6.89 -7.13 22.38
N VAL A 619 -8.18 -6.78 22.48
CA VAL A 619 -9.00 -6.40 21.32
C VAL A 619 -9.38 -4.92 21.42
N SER A 620 -8.99 -4.14 20.41
CA SER A 620 -9.31 -2.70 20.31
C SER A 620 -10.20 -2.46 19.10
N LEU A 621 -11.28 -1.68 19.27
CA LEU A 621 -12.17 -1.25 18.17
C LEU A 621 -12.05 0.26 17.99
N LEU A 622 -11.74 0.69 16.77
CA LEU A 622 -11.60 2.10 16.38
C LEU A 622 -12.51 2.38 15.18
N SER A 623 -13.25 3.50 15.21
CA SER A 623 -14.00 3.97 14.06
C SER A 623 -13.20 5.05 13.34
N LEU A 624 -12.93 4.90 12.05
CA LEU A 624 -12.16 5.91 11.31
C LEU A 624 -12.88 7.26 11.28
N GLN A 625 -14.22 7.26 11.34
CA GLN A 625 -15.01 8.49 11.40
C GLN A 625 -14.85 9.29 12.70
N SER A 626 -14.24 8.73 13.75
CA SER A 626 -14.04 9.43 15.03
C SER A 626 -12.75 10.26 15.10
N PHE A 627 -11.98 10.33 14.00
CA PHE A 627 -10.73 11.06 13.94
C PHE A 627 -10.84 12.19 12.92
N ASP A 628 -10.48 13.40 13.34
CA ASP A 628 -10.51 14.58 12.46
C ASP A 628 -9.21 14.74 11.66
N THR A 629 -8.09 14.22 12.19
CA THR A 629 -6.76 14.39 11.59
C THR A 629 -5.97 13.08 11.54
N GLU A 630 -5.12 12.95 10.52
CA GLU A 630 -4.22 11.81 10.36
C GLU A 630 -3.28 11.65 11.57
N GLN A 631 -2.78 12.75 12.13
CA GLN A 631 -1.90 12.71 13.31
C GLN A 631 -2.58 12.11 14.55
N GLN A 632 -3.86 12.42 14.79
CA GLN A 632 -4.62 11.81 15.89
C GLN A 632 -4.78 10.30 15.70
N PHE A 633 -5.09 9.88 14.47
CA PHE A 633 -5.22 8.47 14.12
C PHE A 633 -3.88 7.73 14.26
N GLY A 634 -2.80 8.27 13.68
CA GLY A 634 -1.46 7.69 13.76
C GLY A 634 -0.96 7.57 15.21
N ARG A 635 -1.14 8.61 16.04
CA ARG A 635 -0.83 8.54 17.48
C ARG A 635 -1.63 7.44 18.18
N LYS A 636 -2.93 7.33 17.89
CA LYS A 636 -3.77 6.29 18.52
C LYS A 636 -3.32 4.88 18.12
N ILE A 637 -2.96 4.68 16.85
CA ILE A 637 -2.41 3.40 16.38
C ILE A 637 -1.08 3.11 17.07
N ARG A 638 -0.16 4.08 17.13
CA ARG A 638 1.13 3.94 17.83
C ARG A 638 0.96 3.61 19.32
N ASP A 639 0.07 4.31 20.01
CA ASP A 639 -0.24 4.08 21.43
C ASP A 639 -0.78 2.67 21.65
N LEU A 640 -1.59 2.17 20.71
CA LEU A 640 -1.98 0.78 20.73
C LEU A 640 -0.72 -0.06 20.51
N LEU A 641 -0.06 -0.02 19.35
CA LEU A 641 1.07 -0.90 19.04
C LEU A 641 2.17 -0.97 20.12
N THR A 642 2.46 0.13 20.82
CA THR A 642 3.52 0.22 21.85
C THR A 642 3.11 -0.22 23.26
N LYS A 643 1.82 -0.42 23.53
CA LYS A 643 1.31 -0.77 24.87
C LYS A 643 1.86 -2.13 25.34
N GLN A 644 2.62 -2.16 26.43
CA GLN A 644 3.18 -3.38 27.02
C GLN A 644 2.06 -4.36 27.45
N MET A 645 2.14 -5.59 26.96
CA MET A 645 1.19 -6.68 27.25
C MET A 645 1.95 -8.02 27.31
N ASP A 646 1.31 -9.05 27.88
CA ASP A 646 1.89 -10.39 28.01
C ASP A 646 2.28 -10.98 26.65
N ARG A 647 3.56 -11.37 26.52
CA ARG A 647 4.22 -11.83 25.28
C ARG A 647 3.56 -13.03 24.58
N LYS A 648 2.62 -13.74 25.24
CA LYS A 648 1.98 -14.96 24.71
C LYS A 648 0.62 -14.76 24.03
N ASN A 649 0.00 -13.57 24.13
CA ASN A 649 -1.39 -13.39 23.69
C ASN A 649 -1.49 -12.59 22.38
N LEU A 650 -2.34 -13.06 21.45
CA LEU A 650 -2.70 -12.36 20.22
C LEU A 650 -3.35 -11.01 20.55
N ARG A 651 -2.89 -9.96 19.86
CA ARG A 651 -3.47 -8.62 19.91
C ARG A 651 -4.19 -8.29 18.61
N LEU A 652 -5.46 -7.91 18.73
CA LEU A 652 -6.33 -7.61 17.60
C LEU A 652 -6.74 -6.13 17.61
N ILE A 653 -6.41 -5.40 16.55
CA ILE A 653 -6.82 -4.01 16.36
C ILE A 653 -7.79 -3.96 15.19
N LEU A 654 -9.06 -3.72 15.48
CA LEU A 654 -10.14 -3.58 14.52
C LEU A 654 -10.35 -2.10 14.21
N VAL A 655 -10.07 -1.68 12.99
CA VAL A 655 -10.35 -0.34 12.49
C VAL A 655 -11.53 -0.45 11.54
N GLN A 656 -12.61 0.30 11.75
CA GLN A 656 -13.81 0.22 10.91
C GLN A 656 -14.12 1.53 10.22
N CYS A 657 -14.60 1.45 8.98
CA CYS A 657 -15.03 2.60 8.20
C CYS A 657 -16.17 2.26 7.23
N GLU A 658 -17.01 3.24 6.96
CA GLU A 658 -18.04 3.17 5.91
C GLU A 658 -17.47 3.65 4.57
N SER A 659 -17.75 2.93 3.48
CA SER A 659 -17.26 3.25 2.14
C SER A 659 -18.07 4.34 1.42
N GLY A 660 -18.84 5.17 2.14
CA GLY A 660 -19.66 6.22 1.52
C GLY A 660 -18.82 7.19 0.67
N ASP A 661 -19.24 7.40 -0.58
CA ASP A 661 -18.52 8.00 -1.73
C ASP A 661 -17.60 9.22 -1.49
N ARG A 662 -17.70 9.92 -0.37
CA ARG A 662 -16.84 11.06 -0.05
C ARG A 662 -15.49 10.67 0.60
N LYS A 663 -15.26 9.39 0.89
CA LYS A 663 -14.18 8.92 1.78
C LYS A 663 -13.22 7.87 1.19
N GLY A 664 -13.21 7.63 -0.13
CA GLY A 664 -12.28 6.67 -0.76
C GLY A 664 -10.81 6.92 -0.40
N ASN A 665 -10.40 8.19 -0.35
CA ASN A 665 -9.04 8.59 0.05
C ASN A 665 -8.72 8.25 1.51
N LEU A 666 -9.72 8.24 2.42
CA LEU A 666 -9.48 7.96 3.83
C LEU A 666 -9.09 6.50 4.07
N ILE A 667 -9.62 5.56 3.29
CA ILE A 667 -9.23 4.14 3.39
C ILE A 667 -7.76 3.99 2.99
N ALA A 668 -7.33 4.64 1.90
CA ALA A 668 -5.94 4.64 1.47
C ALA A 668 -5.02 5.33 2.50
N CYS A 669 -5.39 6.52 3.01
CA CYS A 669 -4.64 7.22 4.05
C CYS A 669 -4.51 6.35 5.31
N ALA A 670 -5.62 5.77 5.80
CA ALA A 670 -5.59 4.93 6.99
C ALA A 670 -4.67 3.72 6.84
N ARG A 671 -4.68 3.04 5.68
CA ARG A 671 -3.75 1.95 5.39
C ARG A 671 -2.31 2.41 5.43
N PHE A 672 -1.99 3.52 4.75
CA PHE A 672 -0.65 4.07 4.72
C PHE A 672 -0.15 4.48 6.11
N SER A 673 -0.99 5.15 6.91
CA SER A 673 -0.63 5.52 8.28
C SER A 673 -0.38 4.28 9.14
N ILE A 674 -1.23 3.24 9.05
CA ILE A 674 -1.02 1.97 9.78
C ILE A 674 0.29 1.30 9.37
N GLU A 675 0.58 1.21 8.07
CA GLU A 675 1.83 0.62 7.55
C GLU A 675 3.06 1.39 8.00
N SER A 676 3.00 2.73 7.94
CA SER A 676 4.10 3.60 8.37
C SER A 676 4.41 3.40 9.85
N GLU A 677 3.38 3.38 10.70
CA GLU A 677 3.54 3.14 12.14
C GLU A 677 4.06 1.73 12.44
N MET A 678 3.62 0.70 11.71
CA MET A 678 4.14 -0.66 11.82
C MET A 678 5.62 -0.75 11.42
N LYS A 679 6.03 -0.13 10.31
CA LYS A 679 7.42 -0.13 9.82
C LYS A 679 8.37 0.62 10.77
N GLN A 680 7.93 1.73 11.34
CA GLN A 680 8.74 2.51 12.29
C GLN A 680 9.06 1.73 13.58
N LEU A 681 8.26 0.71 13.93
CA LEU A 681 8.40 0.00 15.18
C LEU A 681 9.42 -1.13 15.19
N ASN A 682 10.01 -1.52 14.05
CA ASN A 682 11.11 -2.48 13.84
C ASN A 682 11.58 -3.25 15.11
N LYS A 683 10.69 -4.04 15.69
CA LYS A 683 10.93 -4.87 16.88
C LYS A 683 10.49 -6.29 16.55
N PRO A 684 11.26 -7.32 16.94
CA PRO A 684 10.86 -8.73 16.77
C PRO A 684 9.60 -9.12 17.59
N ASP A 685 9.11 -8.23 18.48
CA ASP A 685 7.91 -8.42 19.30
C ASP A 685 6.57 -8.13 18.54
N THR A 686 6.59 -7.71 17.27
CA THR A 686 5.36 -7.40 16.50
C THR A 686 4.62 -8.63 15.96
N ASP A 687 5.19 -9.83 16.08
CA ASP A 687 4.64 -11.07 15.50
C ASP A 687 3.29 -11.52 16.10
N ASN A 688 2.86 -10.92 17.21
CA ASN A 688 1.56 -11.23 17.85
C ASN A 688 0.50 -10.13 17.63
N VAL A 689 0.73 -9.17 16.74
CA VAL A 689 -0.21 -8.09 16.46
C VAL A 689 -0.86 -8.29 15.08
N CYS A 690 -2.20 -8.28 15.07
CA CYS A 690 -3.00 -8.29 13.85
C CYS A 690 -3.87 -7.02 13.79
N VAL A 691 -3.78 -6.29 12.68
CA VAL A 691 -4.63 -5.13 12.40
C VAL A 691 -5.59 -5.49 11.27
N MET A 692 -6.89 -5.36 11.53
CA MET A 692 -7.94 -5.60 10.56
C MET A 692 -8.67 -4.29 10.24
N LEU A 693 -8.65 -3.87 8.97
CA LEU A 693 -9.41 -2.74 8.45
C LEU A 693 -10.74 -3.24 7.86
N ILE A 694 -11.84 -3.01 8.57
CA ILE A 694 -13.19 -3.40 8.20
C ILE A 694 -13.87 -2.28 7.41
N VAL A 695 -14.17 -2.53 6.15
CA VAL A 695 -14.81 -1.60 5.21
C VAL A 695 -16.25 -2.06 4.95
N GLN A 696 -17.24 -1.28 5.39
CA GLN A 696 -18.63 -1.52 5.05
C GLN A 696 -18.95 -0.96 3.67
N ILE A 697 -19.49 -1.81 2.79
CA ILE A 697 -19.82 -1.48 1.39
C ILE A 697 -21.33 -1.53 1.16
N PRO A 698 -21.95 -0.49 0.58
CA PRO A 698 -23.38 -0.50 0.26
C PRO A 698 -23.66 -1.36 -0.99
N ARG A 699 -24.77 -2.12 -0.99
CA ARG A 699 -25.25 -2.88 -2.18
C ARG A 699 -26.06 -2.01 -3.14
N VAL A 700 -25.48 -0.92 -3.63
CA VAL A 700 -26.14 -0.02 -4.62
C VAL A 700 -25.67 -0.38 -6.02
N THR A 701 -26.61 -0.75 -6.90
CA THR A 701 -26.34 -1.09 -8.30
C THR A 701 -25.66 0.06 -9.04
N GLY A 702 -24.54 -0.20 -9.71
CA GLY A 702 -23.82 0.76 -10.54
C GLY A 702 -22.70 1.54 -9.83
N ARG A 703 -22.46 1.31 -8.54
CA ARG A 703 -21.28 1.82 -7.81
C ARG A 703 -20.43 0.66 -7.34
N TYR A 704 -19.16 0.64 -7.76
CA TYR A 704 -18.21 -0.42 -7.43
C TYR A 704 -17.13 0.12 -6.50
N PHE A 705 -16.87 -0.63 -5.43
CA PHE A 705 -15.73 -0.39 -4.56
C PHE A 705 -14.47 -0.90 -5.26
N THR A 706 -13.52 -0.01 -5.53
CA THR A 706 -12.16 -0.39 -5.93
C THR A 706 -11.29 -0.41 -4.69
N GLY A 707 -10.78 -1.58 -4.33
CA GLY A 707 -10.05 -1.72 -3.07
C GLY A 707 -9.40 -3.08 -2.87
N PHE A 708 -9.31 -3.91 -3.91
CA PHE A 708 -8.48 -5.09 -3.87
C PHE A 708 -7.02 -4.67 -3.63
N GLN A 709 -6.43 -5.18 -2.56
CA GLN A 709 -5.03 -4.94 -2.20
C GLN A 709 -4.28 -6.26 -2.17
N CYS A 710 -3.04 -6.19 -2.66
CA CYS A 710 -2.08 -7.26 -2.77
C CYS A 710 -0.75 -6.76 -2.15
N GLY A 711 0.07 -7.66 -1.61
CA GLY A 711 1.33 -7.36 -0.94
C GLY A 711 1.21 -7.43 0.58
N THR A 712 1.45 -6.31 1.26
CA THR A 712 1.42 -6.20 2.73
C THR A 712 0.03 -6.45 3.33
N TRP A 713 -1.04 -6.11 2.61
CA TRP A 713 -2.42 -6.31 3.04
C TRP A 713 -3.05 -7.55 2.39
N LYS A 714 -3.72 -8.37 3.19
CA LYS A 714 -4.62 -9.42 2.68
C LYS A 714 -6.02 -8.88 2.51
N SER A 715 -6.60 -8.99 1.31
CA SER A 715 -8.00 -8.62 1.05
C SER A 715 -8.94 -9.81 1.25
N VAL A 716 -10.00 -9.62 2.04
CA VAL A 716 -11.02 -10.64 2.32
C VAL A 716 -12.41 -10.01 2.28
N HIS A 717 -13.38 -10.73 1.73
CA HIS A 717 -14.80 -10.39 1.80
C HIS A 717 -15.53 -11.31 2.78
N ILE A 718 -16.21 -10.72 3.75
CA ILE A 718 -17.08 -11.43 4.70
C ILE A 718 -18.44 -10.75 4.65
N ASP A 719 -19.40 -11.36 3.95
CA ASP A 719 -20.73 -10.75 3.70
C ASP A 719 -21.46 -10.43 5.01
N GLU A 720 -21.39 -11.31 6.02
CA GLU A 720 -21.95 -11.11 7.36
C GLU A 720 -20.86 -11.19 8.45
N LEU A 721 -20.65 -10.09 9.18
CA LEU A 721 -19.61 -10.03 10.21
C LEU A 721 -19.98 -10.85 11.47
N ARG A 722 -21.27 -10.96 11.78
CA ARG A 722 -21.77 -11.56 13.02
C ARG A 722 -22.07 -13.04 12.86
N ALA A 723 -21.69 -13.83 13.85
CA ALA A 723 -22.26 -15.17 14.03
C ALA A 723 -23.69 -14.99 14.56
N ILE A 724 -24.68 -15.08 13.67
CA ILE A 724 -26.09 -14.94 14.05
C ILE A 724 -26.55 -16.22 14.72
N TYR A 725 -26.94 -16.14 15.99
CA TYR A 725 -27.74 -17.19 16.63
C TYR A 725 -29.10 -17.23 15.94
N GLY A 726 -29.49 -18.39 15.42
CA GLY A 726 -30.79 -18.56 14.77
C GLY A 726 -30.76 -18.77 13.25
N MET A 727 -29.67 -19.28 12.66
CA MET A 727 -29.69 -19.74 11.25
C MET A 727 -28.95 -21.08 11.05
N PRO A 728 -29.45 -22.00 10.22
CA PRO A 728 -28.72 -23.20 9.81
C PRO A 728 -27.40 -22.90 9.09
N ASN A 729 -26.42 -23.82 9.13
CA ASN A 729 -25.21 -23.64 8.33
C ASN A 729 -25.51 -23.80 6.84
N PHE A 730 -24.84 -23.02 5.98
CA PHE A 730 -25.09 -23.09 4.53
C PHE A 730 -24.78 -24.48 3.94
N ILE A 731 -23.77 -25.16 4.50
CA ILE A 731 -23.42 -26.54 4.14
C ILE A 731 -24.58 -27.50 4.43
N ASP A 732 -25.30 -27.32 5.54
CA ASP A 732 -26.42 -28.18 5.92
C ASP A 732 -27.65 -27.97 5.02
N MET A 733 -27.77 -26.78 4.44
CA MET A 733 -28.87 -26.37 3.58
C MET A 733 -28.66 -26.76 2.11
N TYR A 734 -27.41 -26.92 1.71
CA TYR A 734 -27.06 -27.24 0.33
C TYR A 734 -27.68 -28.57 -0.10
N ASN A 735 -28.35 -28.58 -1.26
CA ASN A 735 -29.12 -29.70 -1.81
C ASN A 735 -30.21 -30.30 -0.90
N LYS A 736 -30.65 -29.60 0.15
CA LYS A 736 -31.77 -30.02 1.01
C LYS A 736 -32.96 -29.07 0.91
N PRO A 737 -34.19 -29.60 0.88
CA PRO A 737 -35.39 -28.77 0.94
C PRO A 737 -35.54 -28.15 2.34
N VAL A 738 -36.31 -27.07 2.47
CA VAL A 738 -36.41 -26.32 3.73
C VAL A 738 -36.99 -27.19 4.85
N SER A 739 -37.96 -28.05 4.53
CA SER A 739 -38.55 -28.99 5.47
C SER A 739 -37.52 -29.94 6.10
N ALA A 740 -36.62 -30.52 5.30
CA ALA A 740 -35.59 -31.45 5.78
C ALA A 740 -34.55 -30.75 6.66
N VAL A 741 -34.21 -29.49 6.33
CA VAL A 741 -33.33 -28.67 7.18
C VAL A 741 -33.99 -28.46 8.54
N LEU A 742 -35.22 -27.93 8.58
CA LEU A 742 -35.92 -27.68 9.84
C LEU A 742 -36.13 -28.95 10.66
N GLU A 743 -36.39 -30.09 10.02
CA GLU A 743 -36.53 -31.38 10.70
C GLU A 743 -35.21 -31.86 11.33
N THR A 744 -34.08 -31.65 10.66
CA THR A 744 -32.76 -31.99 11.19
C THR A 744 -32.49 -31.22 12.48
N TYR A 745 -32.78 -29.92 12.50
CA TYR A 745 -32.57 -29.06 13.67
C TYR A 745 -33.62 -29.26 14.77
N LEU A 746 -34.85 -29.68 14.44
CA LEU A 746 -35.87 -30.03 15.44
C LEU A 746 -35.53 -31.32 16.19
N ARG A 747 -34.86 -32.28 15.53
CA ARG A 747 -34.46 -33.58 16.12
C ARG A 747 -33.11 -33.52 16.82
N ALA A 748 -32.28 -32.51 16.55
CA ALA A 748 -31.00 -32.34 17.21
C ALA A 748 -31.19 -32.07 18.71
N THR A 749 -30.68 -32.97 19.56
CA THR A 749 -30.70 -32.77 21.01
C THR A 749 -29.70 -31.68 21.41
N SER A 750 -30.01 -30.93 22.45
CA SER A 750 -29.31 -29.72 22.95
C SER A 750 -27.82 -29.91 23.28
N THR A 751 -27.27 -31.12 23.10
CA THR A 751 -25.91 -31.51 23.46
C THR A 751 -24.85 -31.19 22.40
N SER A 752 -25.21 -30.72 21.20
CA SER A 752 -24.25 -30.43 20.11
C SER A 752 -24.18 -28.95 19.73
N GLY A 753 -23.87 -28.04 20.66
CA GLY A 753 -23.50 -26.64 20.35
C GLY A 753 -24.38 -25.93 19.31
N VAL A 754 -25.68 -26.23 19.28
CA VAL A 754 -26.55 -25.92 18.14
C VAL A 754 -26.83 -24.43 18.09
N GLN A 755 -26.47 -23.78 16.96
CA GLN A 755 -26.64 -22.35 16.75
C GLN A 755 -28.08 -21.94 16.34
N PHE A 756 -28.94 -22.88 15.95
CA PHE A 756 -30.30 -22.62 15.44
C PHE A 756 -31.38 -23.42 16.14
N ASP A 757 -32.42 -22.73 16.63
CA ASP A 757 -33.58 -23.34 17.28
C ASP A 757 -34.86 -23.02 16.49
N VAL A 758 -35.51 -24.10 16.02
CA VAL A 758 -36.75 -24.04 15.24
C VAL A 758 -37.88 -23.41 16.06
N THR A 759 -37.91 -23.62 17.37
CA THR A 759 -38.96 -23.05 18.23
C THR A 759 -38.83 -21.54 18.35
N SER A 760 -37.60 -21.01 18.41
CA SER A 760 -37.31 -19.58 18.36
C SER A 760 -37.69 -18.95 17.01
N LEU A 761 -37.42 -19.62 15.89
CA LEU A 761 -37.88 -19.18 14.56
C LEU A 761 -39.41 -19.06 14.50
N ILE A 762 -40.12 -20.09 14.95
CA ILE A 762 -41.58 -20.09 14.98
C ILE A 762 -42.09 -18.92 15.84
N TRP A 763 -41.52 -18.70 17.03
CA TRP A 763 -41.88 -17.56 17.87
C TRP A 763 -41.67 -16.20 17.19
N GLY A 764 -40.61 -16.04 16.42
CA GLY A 764 -40.38 -14.84 15.62
C GLY A 764 -41.43 -14.63 14.52
N CYS A 765 -41.90 -15.72 13.89
CA CYS A 765 -42.87 -15.66 12.80
C CYS A 765 -44.35 -15.61 13.25
N ILE A 766 -44.67 -16.08 14.46
CA ILE A 766 -46.06 -16.22 14.94
C ILE A 766 -46.85 -14.90 14.85
N GLN A 767 -46.26 -13.76 15.23
CA GLN A 767 -46.96 -12.47 15.22
C GLN A 767 -47.33 -12.06 13.79
N GLN A 768 -46.39 -12.20 12.85
CA GLN A 768 -46.61 -11.89 11.45
C GLN A 768 -47.63 -12.85 10.82
N ALA A 769 -47.60 -14.14 11.19
CA ALA A 769 -48.57 -15.13 10.74
C ALA A 769 -49.98 -14.84 11.27
N LEU A 770 -50.15 -14.48 12.54
CA LEU A 770 -51.46 -14.13 13.10
C LEU A 770 -52.04 -12.84 12.51
N ALA A 771 -51.19 -11.91 12.06
CA ALA A 771 -51.63 -10.68 11.42
C ALA A 771 -52.26 -10.92 10.03
N THR A 772 -51.89 -12.00 9.33
CA THR A 772 -52.47 -12.37 8.02
C THR A 772 -53.72 -13.25 8.12
N VAL A 773 -54.04 -13.76 9.31
CA VAL A 773 -55.28 -14.49 9.59
C VAL A 773 -56.42 -13.51 9.79
N LYS A 774 -57.59 -13.77 9.21
CA LYS A 774 -58.80 -12.95 9.36
C LYS A 774 -60.03 -13.81 9.63
N ASP A 775 -60.99 -13.22 10.32
CA ASP A 775 -62.31 -13.81 10.51
C ASP A 775 -63.18 -13.65 9.27
N ALA A 776 -64.10 -14.59 9.04
CA ALA A 776 -65.05 -14.52 7.93
C ALA A 776 -65.98 -13.30 8.02
N ASN A 777 -66.21 -12.77 9.23
CA ASN A 777 -66.95 -11.53 9.47
C ASN A 777 -65.98 -10.38 9.77
N LYS A 778 -65.92 -9.38 8.89
CA LYS A 778 -64.94 -8.27 8.95
C LYS A 778 -65.12 -7.35 10.16
N GLU A 779 -66.28 -7.37 10.81
CA GLU A 779 -66.60 -6.50 11.96
C GLU A 779 -66.01 -6.98 13.29
N LEU A 780 -65.60 -8.25 13.39
CA LEU A 780 -65.04 -8.87 14.60
C LEU A 780 -63.56 -9.20 14.36
N ASN A 781 -62.66 -8.22 14.49
CA ASN A 781 -61.24 -8.44 14.25
C ASN A 781 -60.53 -9.02 15.49
N ARG A 782 -60.47 -10.36 15.60
CA ARG A 782 -59.89 -11.06 16.77
C ARG A 782 -58.36 -11.12 16.77
N ASN A 783 -57.68 -10.47 15.83
CA ASN A 783 -56.22 -10.61 15.64
C ASN A 783 -55.40 -10.20 16.86
N THR A 784 -55.74 -9.09 17.51
CA THR A 784 -55.05 -8.65 18.74
C THR A 784 -55.28 -9.62 19.90
N GLU A 785 -56.47 -10.22 20.00
CA GLU A 785 -56.76 -11.22 21.02
C GLU A 785 -55.98 -12.52 20.77
N ARG A 786 -55.91 -12.99 19.52
CA ARG A 786 -55.10 -14.17 19.14
C ARG A 786 -53.64 -14.02 19.57
N ILE A 787 -53.05 -12.85 19.31
CA ILE A 787 -51.67 -12.56 19.72
C ILE A 787 -51.54 -12.61 21.25
N LYS A 788 -52.46 -11.96 22.00
CA LYS A 788 -52.45 -12.01 23.48
C LYS A 788 -52.58 -13.42 24.03
N LEU A 789 -53.46 -14.25 23.44
CA LEU A 789 -53.68 -15.64 23.86
C LEU A 789 -52.43 -16.50 23.65
N VAL A 790 -51.76 -16.36 22.50
CA VAL A 790 -50.57 -17.15 22.16
C VAL A 790 -49.35 -16.73 22.99
N PHE A 791 -49.17 -15.43 23.24
CA PHE A 791 -48.05 -14.94 24.07
C PHE A 791 -48.27 -15.16 25.57
N SER A 792 -49.51 -15.06 26.08
CA SER A 792 -49.80 -15.45 27.47
C SER A 792 -49.57 -16.95 27.72
N ALA A 793 -49.80 -17.80 26.71
CA ALA A 793 -49.42 -19.21 26.78
C ALA A 793 -47.90 -19.43 26.80
N LYS A 794 -47.10 -18.55 26.17
CA LYS A 794 -45.62 -18.57 26.24
C LYS A 794 -45.12 -18.29 27.66
N GLU A 795 -45.61 -17.21 28.26
CA GLU A 795 -45.17 -16.75 29.60
C GLU A 795 -45.51 -17.76 30.70
N ARG A 796 -46.67 -18.43 30.61
CA ARG A 796 -47.09 -19.46 31.57
C ARG A 796 -46.26 -20.75 31.49
N ASN A 797 -45.75 -21.09 30.30
CA ASN A 797 -44.82 -22.22 30.16
C ASN A 797 -43.45 -21.92 30.80
N MET A 798 -43.02 -20.66 30.82
CA MET A 798 -41.78 -20.24 31.52
C MET A 798 -41.97 -20.08 33.04
N ALA A 799 -43.14 -19.64 33.50
CA ALA A 799 -43.43 -19.47 34.93
C ALA A 799 -43.56 -20.80 35.70
N GLY A 800 -43.87 -21.91 35.01
CA GLY A 800 -43.95 -23.25 35.60
C GLY A 800 -42.61 -23.90 35.94
N GLU A 801 -41.48 -23.34 35.48
CA GLU A 801 -40.13 -23.86 35.77
C GLU A 801 -39.58 -23.37 37.12
N GLY A 802 -40.19 -22.34 37.73
CA GLY A 802 -39.70 -21.73 38.98
C GLY A 802 -40.22 -22.34 40.30
N GLN A 803 -41.17 -23.27 40.27
CA GLN A 803 -41.77 -23.85 41.49
C GLN A 803 -42.21 -25.32 41.32
N ILE A 804 -41.29 -26.25 41.01
CA ILE A 804 -41.46 -27.66 41.35
C ILE A 804 -40.09 -28.25 41.68
N ASN A 805 -39.65 -28.09 42.94
CA ASN A 805 -38.51 -28.84 43.47
C ASN A 805 -38.93 -30.30 43.78
N GLU A 806 -38.04 -31.22 43.44
CA GLU A 806 -37.90 -32.55 44.03
C GLU A 806 -39.08 -33.51 43.86
N ARG A 807 -39.26 -34.04 42.64
CA ARG A 807 -39.64 -35.45 42.31
C ARG A 807 -40.10 -35.54 40.85
N LYS A 808 -39.16 -35.60 39.90
CA LYS A 808 -39.27 -36.25 38.57
C LYS A 808 -38.03 -35.97 37.70
N GLU A 809 -36.90 -36.61 38.03
CA GLU A 809 -35.74 -36.64 37.12
C GLU A 809 -35.93 -37.56 35.89
N GLU A 810 -37.07 -38.25 35.76
CA GLU A 810 -37.38 -39.06 34.55
C GLU A 810 -38.46 -38.48 33.62
N ARG A 811 -39.13 -37.36 33.97
CA ARG A 811 -40.16 -36.74 33.10
C ARG A 811 -39.73 -35.45 32.39
N GLY A 812 -38.48 -35.01 32.56
CA GLY A 812 -37.97 -33.74 32.02
C GLY A 812 -37.59 -33.72 30.54
N LYS A 813 -37.69 -34.82 29.79
CA LYS A 813 -37.18 -34.90 28.40
C LYS A 813 -38.22 -34.82 27.28
N ASN A 814 -39.52 -34.84 27.57
CA ASN A 814 -40.59 -34.86 26.55
C ASN A 814 -41.83 -34.06 26.98
N GLN A 815 -41.66 -32.80 27.40
CA GLN A 815 -42.82 -31.95 27.66
C GLN A 815 -43.39 -31.45 26.32
N LYS A 816 -44.50 -32.05 25.87
CA LYS A 816 -45.22 -31.66 24.65
C LYS A 816 -45.74 -30.23 24.79
N THR A 817 -45.13 -29.29 24.06
CA THR A 817 -45.52 -27.86 24.10
C THR A 817 -46.44 -27.52 22.93
N PHE A 818 -47.08 -26.35 22.98
CA PHE A 818 -47.84 -25.83 21.83
C PHE A 818 -46.93 -25.65 20.60
N VAL A 819 -45.71 -25.17 20.80
CA VAL A 819 -44.78 -24.86 19.70
C VAL A 819 -44.17 -26.11 19.09
N SER A 820 -43.92 -27.16 19.87
CA SER A 820 -43.48 -28.45 19.32
C SER A 820 -44.54 -29.03 18.37
N GLY A 821 -45.83 -28.93 18.72
CA GLY A 821 -46.93 -29.39 17.85
C GLY A 821 -47.03 -28.56 16.56
N LEU A 822 -46.92 -27.23 16.68
CA LEU A 822 -46.82 -26.35 15.51
C LEU A 822 -45.62 -26.67 14.62
N ALA A 823 -44.45 -26.96 15.20
CA ALA A 823 -43.25 -27.29 14.44
C ALA A 823 -43.41 -28.58 13.63
N VAL A 824 -44.01 -29.61 14.23
CA VAL A 824 -44.31 -30.89 13.55
C VAL A 824 -45.28 -30.67 12.39
N HIS A 825 -46.39 -29.96 12.61
CA HIS A 825 -47.36 -29.67 11.53
C HIS A 825 -46.75 -28.81 10.43
N LEU A 826 -45.98 -27.79 10.78
CA LEU A 826 -45.30 -26.93 9.83
C LEU A 826 -44.39 -27.74 8.91
N ILE A 827 -43.59 -28.66 9.45
CA ILE A 827 -42.68 -29.50 8.67
C ILE A 827 -43.47 -30.48 7.80
N THR A 828 -44.51 -31.14 8.33
CA THR A 828 -45.33 -32.09 7.56
C THR A 828 -46.00 -31.42 6.36
N VAL A 829 -46.65 -30.28 6.58
CA VAL A 829 -47.31 -29.48 5.53
C VAL A 829 -46.28 -28.94 4.53
N MET A 830 -45.09 -28.56 5.00
CA MET A 830 -44.02 -28.10 4.12
C MET A 830 -43.48 -29.23 3.23
N LYS A 831 -43.35 -30.46 3.75
CA LYS A 831 -42.96 -31.64 2.95
C LYS A 831 -43.97 -31.93 1.85
N GLU A 832 -45.26 -31.95 2.19
CA GLU A 832 -46.35 -32.14 1.22
C GLU A 832 -46.21 -31.12 0.07
N LYS A 833 -45.99 -29.84 0.38
CA LYS A 833 -45.83 -28.78 -0.62
C LYS A 833 -44.54 -28.88 -1.44
N GLU A 834 -43.46 -29.36 -0.84
CA GLU A 834 -42.15 -29.53 -1.49
C GLU A 834 -42.07 -30.79 -2.35
N GLU A 835 -42.90 -31.82 -2.12
CA GLU A 835 -43.00 -33.01 -3.00
C GLU A 835 -43.56 -32.67 -4.39
N TYR A 836 -44.45 -31.69 -4.50
CA TYR A 836 -45.06 -31.27 -5.77
C TYR A 836 -44.15 -30.41 -6.65
N ILE A 837 -43.07 -29.85 -6.11
CA ILE A 837 -42.19 -28.90 -6.81
C ILE A 837 -40.75 -29.31 -6.52
N ASN A 838 -39.95 -29.64 -7.54
CA ASN A 838 -38.55 -30.08 -7.38
C ASN A 838 -37.65 -28.97 -6.76
N GLN A 839 -37.79 -28.72 -5.45
CA GLN A 839 -37.29 -27.54 -4.73
C GLN A 839 -35.95 -27.77 -4.03
N HIS A 840 -35.24 -28.85 -4.33
CA HIS A 840 -33.92 -29.14 -3.72
C HIS A 840 -32.86 -28.05 -3.99
N GLN A 841 -33.07 -27.21 -5.01
CA GLN A 841 -32.18 -26.11 -5.41
C GLN A 841 -32.71 -24.70 -5.08
N TRP A 842 -33.59 -24.58 -4.08
CA TRP A 842 -34.16 -23.29 -3.67
C TRP A 842 -33.10 -22.25 -3.28
N LEU A 843 -32.00 -22.69 -2.65
CA LEU A 843 -30.87 -21.85 -2.25
C LEU A 843 -30.17 -21.19 -3.45
N ILE A 844 -29.95 -21.97 -4.51
CA ILE A 844 -29.34 -21.51 -5.77
C ILE A 844 -30.28 -20.52 -6.47
N THR A 845 -31.58 -20.83 -6.46
CA THR A 845 -32.62 -19.97 -7.04
C THR A 845 -32.68 -18.62 -6.33
N GLU A 846 -32.51 -18.60 -5.01
CA GLU A 846 -32.49 -17.36 -4.22
C GLU A 846 -31.18 -16.58 -4.43
N ALA A 847 -30.04 -17.27 -4.56
CA ALA A 847 -28.76 -16.66 -4.90
C ALA A 847 -28.75 -15.96 -6.27
N ALA A 848 -29.56 -16.43 -7.22
CA ALA A 848 -29.72 -15.80 -8.52
C ALA A 848 -30.53 -14.48 -8.46
N LYS A 849 -31.34 -14.25 -7.42
CA LYS A 849 -32.22 -13.07 -7.30
C LYS A 849 -31.53 -11.88 -6.62
N ALA A 850 -30.74 -11.14 -7.40
CA ALA A 850 -30.02 -9.95 -6.90
C ALA A 850 -30.93 -8.92 -6.19
N ALA A 851 -32.17 -8.74 -6.64
CA ALA A 851 -33.11 -7.79 -6.03
C ALA A 851 -33.47 -8.14 -4.57
N HIS A 852 -33.55 -9.42 -4.23
CA HIS A 852 -33.86 -9.86 -2.86
C HIS A 852 -32.67 -9.60 -1.94
N ILE A 853 -31.46 -9.92 -2.41
CA ILE A 853 -30.23 -9.73 -1.65
C ILE A 853 -29.94 -8.24 -1.41
N ASN A 854 -30.14 -7.40 -2.44
CA ASN A 854 -29.94 -5.95 -2.29
C ASN A 854 -30.90 -5.32 -1.28
N ARG A 855 -32.15 -5.82 -1.18
CA ARG A 855 -33.11 -5.37 -0.16
C ARG A 855 -32.74 -5.86 1.25
N ALA A 856 -32.28 -7.10 1.36
CA ALA A 856 -31.89 -7.69 2.63
C ALA A 856 -30.57 -7.11 3.18
N GLY A 857 -29.68 -6.68 2.29
CA GLY A 857 -28.34 -6.15 2.60
C GLY A 857 -27.25 -7.23 2.54
N THR A 858 -27.47 -8.38 3.18
CA THR A 858 -26.56 -9.54 3.14
C THR A 858 -27.29 -10.75 2.55
N PHE A 859 -26.56 -11.66 1.93
CA PHE A 859 -27.10 -12.90 1.37
C PHE A 859 -27.71 -13.77 2.47
N ARG A 860 -27.03 -13.84 3.63
CA ARG A 860 -27.50 -14.57 4.81
C ARG A 860 -28.87 -14.08 5.29
N ARG A 861 -29.08 -12.76 5.30
CA ARG A 861 -30.37 -12.17 5.67
C ARG A 861 -31.46 -12.39 4.62
N SER A 862 -31.11 -12.39 3.34
CA SER A 862 -32.05 -12.71 2.25
C SER A 862 -32.60 -14.13 2.39
N ILE A 863 -31.74 -15.08 2.74
CA ILE A 863 -32.13 -16.47 2.97
C ILE A 863 -33.05 -16.60 4.19
N MET A 864 -32.73 -15.89 5.28
CA MET A 864 -33.61 -15.89 6.44
C MET A 864 -34.98 -15.30 6.14
N GLN A 865 -35.06 -14.19 5.41
CA GLN A 865 -36.34 -13.63 4.98
C GLN A 865 -37.12 -14.58 4.07
N TYR A 866 -36.44 -15.38 3.25
CA TYR A 866 -37.08 -16.42 2.44
C TYR A 866 -37.67 -17.54 3.32
N ILE A 867 -36.89 -18.07 4.28
CA ILE A 867 -37.36 -19.10 5.21
C ILE A 867 -38.52 -18.56 6.06
N GLU A 868 -38.35 -17.39 6.67
CA GLU A 868 -39.39 -16.71 7.46
C GLU A 868 -40.66 -16.48 6.63
N GLY A 869 -40.54 -16.03 5.38
CA GLY A 869 -41.67 -15.84 4.49
C GLY A 869 -42.44 -17.14 4.19
N LYS A 870 -41.72 -18.25 3.95
CA LYS A 870 -42.34 -19.59 3.80
C LYS A 870 -43.03 -20.03 5.09
N VAL A 871 -42.34 -19.89 6.23
CA VAL A 871 -42.85 -20.28 7.55
C VAL A 871 -44.09 -19.47 7.91
N VAL A 872 -44.06 -18.14 7.76
CA VAL A 872 -45.20 -17.24 8.04
C VAL A 872 -46.44 -17.64 7.25
N LYS A 873 -46.30 -17.91 5.95
CA LYS A 873 -47.44 -18.30 5.09
C LYS A 873 -48.07 -19.63 5.53
N LEU A 874 -47.25 -20.67 5.76
CA LEU A 874 -47.75 -21.98 6.18
C LEU A 874 -48.29 -21.95 7.62
N LEU A 875 -47.60 -21.26 8.51
CA LEU A 875 -48.00 -21.10 9.90
C LEU A 875 -49.33 -20.35 10.03
N ALA A 876 -49.58 -19.34 9.20
CA ALA A 876 -50.87 -18.64 9.15
C ALA A 876 -52.02 -19.57 8.75
N GLY A 877 -51.81 -20.42 7.73
CA GLY A 877 -52.78 -21.44 7.34
C GLY A 877 -53.08 -22.45 8.45
N ILE A 878 -52.03 -22.97 9.10
CA ILE A 878 -52.15 -23.90 10.23
C ILE A 878 -52.90 -23.22 11.40
N LEU A 879 -52.54 -21.99 11.76
CA LEU A 879 -53.19 -21.24 12.84
C LEU A 879 -54.66 -20.93 12.52
N ALA A 880 -55.01 -20.68 11.25
CA ALA A 880 -56.39 -20.48 10.83
C ALA A 880 -57.24 -21.75 11.01
N VAL A 881 -56.67 -22.93 10.76
CA VAL A 881 -57.32 -24.23 11.01
C VAL A 881 -57.43 -24.51 12.51
N ILE A 882 -56.38 -24.22 13.28
CA ILE A 882 -56.34 -24.45 14.72
C ILE A 882 -57.31 -23.54 15.49
N ASP A 883 -57.49 -22.29 15.04
CA ASP A 883 -58.38 -21.31 15.70
C ASP A 883 -59.85 -21.44 15.28
N LYS A 884 -60.19 -22.47 14.49
CA LYS A 884 -61.58 -22.78 14.12
C LYS A 884 -62.47 -22.82 15.37
N ASN A 885 -63.62 -22.13 15.30
CA ASN A 885 -64.59 -22.03 16.41
C ASN A 885 -64.00 -21.44 17.72
N GLU A 886 -63.08 -20.48 17.60
CA GLU A 886 -62.39 -19.81 18.72
C GLU A 886 -61.57 -20.73 19.63
N ASN A 887 -61.05 -21.83 19.08
CA ASN A 887 -60.37 -22.88 19.84
C ASN A 887 -59.08 -22.43 20.55
N LEU A 888 -58.42 -21.34 20.12
CA LEU A 888 -57.28 -20.77 20.85
C LEU A 888 -57.65 -20.18 22.22
N ASN A 889 -58.92 -19.81 22.46
CA ASN A 889 -59.35 -19.32 23.78
C ASN A 889 -59.15 -20.37 24.87
N ILE A 890 -59.34 -21.65 24.52
CA ILE A 890 -59.24 -22.79 25.44
C ILE A 890 -57.80 -22.99 25.94
N LEU A 891 -56.80 -22.65 25.12
CA LEU A 891 -55.38 -22.72 25.47
C LEU A 891 -55.04 -21.81 26.67
N SER A 892 -55.77 -20.70 26.83
CA SER A 892 -55.50 -19.67 27.85
C SER A 892 -56.35 -19.77 29.13
N THR A 893 -57.28 -20.74 29.23
CA THR A 893 -58.23 -20.82 30.36
C THR A 893 -57.58 -21.25 31.69
N ASP A 894 -58.08 -20.68 32.79
CA ASP A 894 -57.51 -20.72 34.16
C ASP A 894 -57.28 -22.12 34.76
N MET A 895 -56.33 -22.18 35.69
CA MET A 895 -55.80 -23.33 36.45
C MET A 895 -56.84 -24.20 37.18
N SER A 896 -58.12 -23.83 37.24
CA SER A 896 -59.16 -24.59 37.94
C SER A 896 -59.66 -25.82 37.16
N ASN A 897 -59.40 -25.90 35.84
CA ASN A 897 -59.75 -27.06 34.98
C ASN A 897 -58.63 -27.38 33.98
N GLY A 898 -57.48 -27.85 34.46
CA GLY A 898 -56.27 -28.08 33.67
C GLY A 898 -56.36 -29.13 32.55
N TRP A 899 -57.36 -30.03 32.60
CA TRP A 899 -57.50 -31.12 31.62
C TRP A 899 -57.78 -30.64 30.19
N LYS A 900 -58.47 -29.50 30.02
CA LYS A 900 -58.76 -28.95 28.68
C LYS A 900 -57.50 -28.48 27.99
N SER A 901 -56.64 -27.74 28.70
CA SER A 901 -55.35 -27.31 28.17
C SER A 901 -54.41 -28.49 27.90
N PHE A 902 -54.46 -29.52 28.75
CA PHE A 902 -53.69 -30.76 28.57
C PHE A 902 -54.15 -31.52 27.32
N LEU A 903 -55.46 -31.78 27.19
CA LEU A 903 -56.03 -32.44 26.01
C LEU A 903 -55.75 -31.64 24.73
N TRP A 904 -55.81 -30.32 24.79
CA TRP A 904 -55.45 -29.44 23.68
C TRP A 904 -54.00 -29.66 23.24
N ARG A 905 -53.05 -29.72 24.20
CA ARG A 905 -51.62 -29.98 23.93
C ARG A 905 -51.36 -31.41 23.42
N GLU A 906 -52.09 -32.40 23.90
CA GLU A 906 -51.95 -33.77 23.38
C GLU A 906 -52.44 -33.88 21.94
N ILE A 907 -53.60 -33.29 21.61
CA ILE A 907 -54.16 -33.33 20.25
C ILE A 907 -53.22 -32.62 19.26
N ILE A 908 -52.74 -31.40 19.57
CA ILE A 908 -51.88 -30.65 18.62
C ILE A 908 -50.49 -31.27 18.43
N ASN A 909 -50.01 -32.11 19.34
CA ASN A 909 -48.72 -32.80 19.17
C ASN A 909 -48.87 -34.14 18.46
N ASP A 910 -50.10 -34.54 18.10
CA ASP A 910 -50.39 -35.78 17.38
C ASP A 910 -50.77 -35.46 15.91
N PRO A 911 -49.83 -35.65 14.96
CA PRO A 911 -50.09 -35.42 13.54
C PRO A 911 -51.10 -36.40 12.92
N GLU A 912 -51.24 -37.61 13.48
CA GLU A 912 -52.18 -38.61 12.97
C GLU A 912 -53.63 -38.29 13.33
N VAL A 913 -53.85 -37.66 14.49
CA VAL A 913 -55.18 -37.23 14.95
C VAL A 913 -55.60 -35.92 14.27
N THR A 914 -54.69 -34.96 14.16
CA THR A 914 -55.03 -33.63 13.62
C THR A 914 -55.22 -33.62 12.11
N GLN A 915 -54.38 -34.34 11.36
CA GLN A 915 -54.46 -34.48 9.90
C GLN A 915 -54.61 -33.15 9.15
N ILE A 916 -53.85 -32.13 9.53
CA ILE A 916 -53.86 -30.83 8.83
C ILE A 916 -53.12 -30.99 7.50
N GLN A 917 -53.81 -30.71 6.39
CA GLN A 917 -53.27 -30.79 5.03
C GLN A 917 -53.23 -29.40 4.37
N CYS A 918 -52.42 -29.23 3.32
CA CYS A 918 -52.38 -27.98 2.54
C CYS A 918 -53.76 -27.57 2.01
N SER A 919 -54.57 -28.54 1.60
CA SER A 919 -55.90 -28.34 1.02
C SER A 919 -56.91 -27.68 1.98
N ASP A 920 -56.71 -27.81 3.30
CA ASP A 920 -57.61 -27.30 4.33
C ASP A 920 -57.69 -25.77 4.37
N PHE A 921 -56.60 -25.09 3.98
CA PHE A 921 -56.50 -23.63 4.01
C PHE A 921 -56.27 -22.98 2.64
N GLU A 922 -55.87 -23.73 1.60
CA GLU A 922 -55.84 -23.23 0.21
C GLU A 922 -57.23 -22.89 -0.35
N ASN A 923 -58.27 -23.61 0.07
CA ASN A 923 -59.66 -23.30 -0.27
C ASN A 923 -60.14 -21.95 0.31
N GLY A 924 -59.47 -21.44 1.35
CA GLY A 924 -59.71 -20.11 1.94
C GLY A 924 -59.01 -18.97 1.18
N GLN A 925 -57.86 -19.22 0.55
CA GLN A 925 -57.08 -18.22 -0.20
C GLN A 925 -57.72 -17.82 -1.53
N LYS A 926 -58.40 -18.74 -2.22
CA LYS A 926 -58.93 -18.54 -3.59
C LYS A 926 -60.02 -17.48 -3.73
N ARG A 927 -60.52 -16.88 -2.65
CA ARG A 927 -61.65 -15.94 -2.71
C ARG A 927 -61.29 -14.49 -3.06
N ASN A 928 -60.03 -14.02 -2.93
CA ASN A 928 -59.72 -12.59 -3.10
C ASN A 928 -58.30 -12.20 -3.61
N ASN A 929 -57.52 -13.11 -4.20
CA ASN A 929 -56.18 -12.77 -4.75
C ASN A 929 -55.21 -12.06 -3.76
N THR A 930 -55.47 -12.18 -2.45
CA THR A 930 -54.69 -11.60 -1.36
C THR A 930 -54.04 -12.72 -0.53
N ASP A 931 -52.86 -12.45 0.06
CA ASP A 931 -52.14 -13.35 1.00
C ASP A 931 -52.86 -13.47 2.37
N GLU A 932 -54.20 -13.50 2.39
CA GLU A 932 -55.04 -13.51 3.59
C GLU A 932 -55.65 -14.90 3.85
N PHE A 933 -55.62 -15.37 5.11
CA PHE A 933 -56.15 -16.67 5.51
C PHE A 933 -57.43 -16.50 6.32
N ILE A 934 -58.56 -17.00 5.81
CA ILE A 934 -59.86 -16.86 6.47
C ILE A 934 -60.13 -18.04 7.40
N VAL A 935 -60.43 -17.77 8.67
CA VAL A 935 -60.89 -18.77 9.63
C VAL A 935 -62.33 -19.18 9.28
N VAL A 936 -62.52 -20.42 8.82
CA VAL A 936 -63.82 -20.96 8.45
C VAL A 936 -64.41 -21.73 9.63
N GLY A 937 -65.55 -21.29 10.19
CA GLY A 937 -66.25 -22.00 11.28
C GLY A 937 -66.98 -23.28 10.81
N THR A 938 -67.40 -24.16 11.74
CA THR A 938 -68.24 -25.34 11.42
C THR A 938 -69.75 -25.08 11.52
N SER A 939 -70.17 -23.84 11.77
CA SER A 939 -71.57 -23.50 12.00
C SER A 939 -72.41 -23.57 10.72
N LYS A 940 -73.56 -24.25 10.79
CA LYS A 940 -74.58 -24.22 9.74
C LYS A 940 -75.47 -22.98 9.94
N ARG A 941 -75.66 -22.15 8.89
CA ARG A 941 -76.53 -20.95 8.87
C ARG A 941 -76.04 -19.70 9.66
N GLY A 942 -74.73 -19.49 9.78
CA GLY A 942 -74.20 -18.19 10.25
C GLY A 942 -74.35 -17.89 11.74
N THR A 943 -74.63 -18.89 12.58
CA THR A 943 -74.60 -18.75 14.04
C THR A 943 -73.16 -18.91 14.57
N ASN A 944 -72.67 -17.98 15.39
CA ASN A 944 -71.33 -18.08 15.97
C ASN A 944 -71.26 -19.26 16.97
N PHE A 945 -70.54 -20.32 16.61
CA PHE A 945 -70.31 -21.48 17.46
C PHE A 945 -68.97 -21.36 18.19
N LYS A 946 -69.00 -21.16 19.52
CA LYS A 946 -67.81 -21.13 20.38
C LYS A 946 -67.54 -22.51 20.97
N SER A 947 -66.38 -23.07 20.70
CA SER A 947 -66.05 -24.40 21.21
C SER A 947 -65.77 -24.36 22.73
N LYS A 948 -66.38 -25.29 23.48
CA LYS A 948 -66.05 -25.54 24.91
C LYS A 948 -65.08 -26.71 25.11
N MET A 949 -64.82 -27.48 24.05
CA MET A 949 -63.94 -28.65 24.02
C MET A 949 -62.79 -28.41 23.03
N PRO A 950 -61.53 -28.71 23.38
CA PRO A 950 -60.42 -28.65 22.44
C PRO A 950 -60.72 -29.42 21.15
N PHE A 951 -60.51 -28.79 19.99
CA PHE A 951 -60.62 -29.43 18.68
C PHE A 951 -61.93 -30.22 18.46
N SER A 952 -63.07 -29.67 18.90
CA SER A 952 -64.37 -30.36 18.88
C SER A 952 -64.76 -30.94 17.50
N TRP A 953 -64.32 -30.29 16.42
CA TRP A 953 -64.59 -30.75 15.04
C TRP A 953 -63.75 -31.98 14.66
N ILE A 954 -62.52 -32.10 15.19
CA ILE A 954 -61.65 -33.26 14.97
C ILE A 954 -62.19 -34.45 15.75
N VAL A 955 -62.52 -34.25 17.02
CA VAL A 955 -63.12 -35.30 17.87
C VAL A 955 -64.41 -35.82 17.25
N PHE A 956 -65.27 -34.92 16.74
CA PHE A 956 -66.50 -35.31 16.05
C PHE A 956 -66.23 -36.11 14.77
N ARG A 957 -65.21 -35.72 13.99
CA ARG A 957 -64.79 -36.45 12.77
C ARG A 957 -64.35 -37.87 13.11
N GLU A 958 -63.49 -38.05 14.11
CA GLU A 958 -62.98 -39.36 14.50
C GLU A 958 -64.09 -40.25 15.05
N LEU A 959 -64.95 -39.73 15.94
CA LEU A 959 -66.11 -40.47 16.44
C LEU A 959 -67.07 -40.87 15.32
N SER A 960 -67.30 -39.98 14.35
CA SER A 960 -68.13 -40.28 13.18
C SER A 960 -67.49 -41.35 12.28
N SER A 961 -66.16 -41.33 12.12
CA SER A 961 -65.41 -42.33 11.37
C SER A 961 -65.46 -43.70 12.06
N MET A 962 -65.23 -43.74 13.37
CA MET A 962 -65.37 -44.94 14.20
C MET A 962 -66.79 -45.49 14.14
N TRP A 963 -67.81 -44.64 14.23
CA TRP A 963 -69.21 -45.06 14.11
C TRP A 963 -69.52 -45.67 12.74
N LYS A 964 -69.01 -45.07 11.65
CA LYS A 964 -69.16 -45.62 10.30
C LYS A 964 -68.46 -46.98 10.16
N LYS A 965 -67.23 -47.12 10.67
CA LYS A 965 -66.49 -48.39 10.70
C LYS A 965 -67.24 -49.45 11.51
N PHE A 966 -67.74 -49.09 12.68
CA PHE A 966 -68.54 -49.97 13.54
C PHE A 966 -69.82 -50.41 12.81
N LYS A 967 -70.54 -49.48 12.17
CA LYS A 967 -71.73 -49.78 11.38
C LYS A 967 -71.45 -50.69 10.17
N SER A 968 -70.26 -50.59 9.56
CA SER A 968 -69.85 -51.50 8.47
C SER A 968 -69.33 -52.86 8.94
N MET A 969 -68.87 -52.97 10.18
CA MET A 969 -68.43 -54.23 10.80
C MET A 969 -69.57 -54.98 11.49
N ALA A 970 -70.63 -54.26 11.88
CA ALA A 970 -71.87 -54.86 12.33
C ALA A 970 -72.53 -55.59 11.14
N ILE A 971 -72.38 -56.92 11.12
CA ILE A 971 -73.13 -57.82 10.24
C ILE A 971 -74.63 -57.51 10.44
N PRO A 972 -75.45 -57.37 9.39
CA PRO A 972 -76.89 -57.17 9.56
C PRO A 972 -77.47 -58.36 10.35
N GLU A 973 -78.11 -58.09 11.49
CA GLU A 973 -78.91 -59.08 12.23
C GLU A 973 -80.17 -59.43 11.42
N GLU A 974 -80.02 -60.15 10.31
CA GLU A 974 -81.11 -60.86 9.64
C GLU A 974 -80.60 -62.21 9.12
N GLN A 975 -80.41 -63.17 10.03
CA GLN A 975 -80.57 -64.61 9.77
C GLN A 975 -80.34 -65.42 11.07
N GLY A 976 -81.43 -65.78 11.76
CA GLY A 976 -81.37 -66.62 12.97
C GLY A 976 -82.67 -66.71 13.77
N LYS A 977 -83.73 -67.25 13.13
CA LYS A 977 -85.05 -67.59 13.70
C LYS A 977 -84.99 -68.21 15.11
N ILE A 978 -86.01 -67.96 15.95
CA ILE A 978 -86.75 -69.03 16.66
C ILE A 978 -88.18 -68.57 16.97
N ILE A 979 -89.09 -69.51 16.72
CA ILE A 979 -90.54 -69.53 16.93
C ILE A 979 -90.89 -69.56 18.42
N SER A 980 -91.86 -68.76 18.87
CA SER A 980 -93.03 -69.20 19.68
C SER A 980 -93.98 -68.00 19.90
N ARG A 981 -95.13 -68.01 19.22
CA ARG A 981 -96.47 -68.42 19.71
C ARG A 981 -97.06 -67.55 20.83
N ARG A 982 -98.15 -66.87 20.42
CA ARG A 982 -99.43 -66.68 21.11
C ARG A 982 -99.51 -65.67 22.28
N ASN A 983 -100.30 -64.65 21.97
CA ASN A 983 -101.52 -64.23 22.68
C ASN A 983 -101.43 -63.36 23.96
N VAL A 984 -102.10 -62.21 23.80
CA VAL A 984 -102.98 -61.51 24.75
C VAL A 984 -102.34 -60.45 25.65
N ASN A 985 -102.84 -59.22 25.44
CA ASN A 985 -102.89 -57.98 26.23
C ASN A 985 -102.81 -58.10 27.77
N PRO A 986 -102.61 -56.99 28.50
CA PRO A 986 -102.45 -55.59 28.04
C PRO A 986 -101.07 -54.97 28.30
#